data_AF-A0A6C1PJP6-F1
#
_entry.id   AF-A0A6C1PJP6-F1
#
_cell.length_a   1.000
_cell.length_b   1.000
_cell.length_c   1.000
_cell.angle_alpha   90.00
_cell.angle_beta   90.00
_cell.angle_gamma   90.00
#
_symmetry.space_group_name_H-M   'P 1'
#
loop_
_entity.id
_entity.type
_entity.pdbx_description
1 polymer ?
#
loop_
_entity_poly.entity_id
_entity_poly.type
_entity_poly.pdbx_seq_one_letter_code
_entity_poly.pdbx_strand_id
1 'polypeptide(L)'
;MAAAAAPAQSGGGLSPDAVRMADLELSGATISQAGPDSFYVRGVGIGGNTYSILLDQSAAGSWSVRTIVPEELNILPASAVLDFATLRVAGDATIEIDGVIVDGVFYRGSLVASEESLDLVERIYASRTGEINDARADAVGALLTARSREEFDALLAEQRDRLEVVIRRIEAQRDSFRVERDRLAAENAALADERAELAERLRETADASDPSVGPTPLSAAQINALLRERDLLATDVVGLVQENNELRDERRTLRDQIELLRGENDTLRDDIATMTSEVDRLEELVRTYRETVGELPAVGARADRSNLPEWQFPGDYVRRSDLEAAAAHVNRELAALSNRVSALEVAATGLADLEQELRTGVLRGLPAVPLAADSADRTGALAATRADATRADATREDATREDAQDAVARAEQADRLARIVAELADLEAEMAELRAEKQTLEQRVLSEILNNGLVQLMRAQLTRQTVAGFTSFKADTGAWTVTPARATQTDRSAFFAKLSRTLPQAEHPTLYSFTARSLDDGWVGLGLHLFVDDVRLRRGYGMGSGLLVWITRDPRARRTQDSFLELYRSDDDVAMGRVLDAAIPEAVGDSLRIDVLYEPHSQYITIAINGEDKVRYRTWFGIDSGMEIALRSLGRAEFTDFSVRTMP
;
A
#
# COMPACT_ATOMS: atom_id res chain seq x y z
N MET A 1 -32.51 -51.44 27.49
CA MET A 1 -31.16 -50.88 27.22
C MET A 1 -31.32 -49.38 27.19
N ALA A 2 -30.58 -48.70 28.08
CA ALA A 2 -30.82 -47.33 28.48
C ALA A 2 -30.50 -46.34 27.35
N ALA A 3 -31.47 -45.51 27.01
CA ALA A 3 -31.26 -44.27 26.28
C ALA A 3 -30.54 -43.29 27.21
N ALA A 4 -29.32 -42.90 26.85
CA ALA A 4 -28.59 -41.85 27.54
C ALA A 4 -29.28 -40.51 27.23
N ALA A 5 -29.82 -39.89 28.27
CA ALA A 5 -30.35 -38.54 28.22
C ALA A 5 -29.18 -37.56 28.00
N ALA A 6 -29.28 -36.75 26.95
CA ALA A 6 -28.42 -35.59 26.76
C ALA A 6 -28.74 -34.56 27.85
N PRO A 7 -27.75 -34.01 28.58
CA PRO A 7 -28.00 -32.94 29.52
C PRO A 7 -28.30 -31.66 28.74
N ALA A 8 -29.38 -30.98 29.12
CA ALA A 8 -29.69 -29.63 28.67
C ALA A 8 -28.53 -28.70 29.08
N GLN A 9 -27.75 -28.22 28.10
CA GLN A 9 -26.77 -27.17 28.31
C GLN A 9 -27.51 -25.85 28.52
N SER A 10 -27.57 -25.42 29.78
CA SER A 10 -27.80 -24.02 30.11
C SER A 10 -26.55 -23.24 29.73
N GLY A 11 -26.73 -22.06 29.11
CA GLY A 11 -25.68 -21.26 28.46
C GLY A 11 -24.55 -20.76 29.39
N GLY A 12 -23.69 -21.67 29.84
CA GLY A 12 -22.38 -21.37 30.38
C GLY A 12 -21.42 -21.15 29.23
N GLY A 13 -20.93 -19.91 29.06
CA GLY A 13 -19.87 -19.62 28.11
C GLY A 13 -18.66 -20.54 28.35
N LEU A 14 -18.05 -21.05 27.28
CA LEU A 14 -16.81 -21.82 27.37
C LEU A 14 -15.72 -20.94 27.97
N SER A 15 -15.07 -21.43 29.02
CA SER A 15 -13.91 -20.74 29.60
C SER A 15 -12.71 -20.91 28.68
N PRO A 16 -11.96 -19.83 28.35
CA PRO A 16 -10.76 -19.91 27.51
C PRO A 16 -9.72 -20.91 28.05
N ASP A 17 -9.56 -20.98 29.38
CA ASP A 17 -8.60 -21.89 30.04
C ASP A 17 -8.95 -23.38 29.88
N ALA A 18 -10.20 -23.69 29.54
CA ALA A 18 -10.68 -25.06 29.38
C ALA A 18 -10.46 -25.62 27.96
N VAL A 19 -10.19 -24.76 26.97
CA VAL A 19 -10.03 -25.14 25.57
C VAL A 19 -8.54 -25.24 25.23
N ARG A 20 -8.10 -26.42 24.79
CA ARG A 20 -6.72 -26.60 24.31
C ARG A 20 -6.66 -26.31 22.82
N MET A 21 -5.51 -25.84 22.34
CA MET A 21 -5.30 -25.61 20.90
C MET A 21 -5.59 -26.86 20.04
N ALA A 22 -5.37 -28.06 20.60
CA ALA A 22 -5.65 -29.34 19.93
C ALA A 22 -7.16 -29.66 19.81
N ASP A 23 -8.01 -28.96 20.55
CA ASP A 23 -9.47 -29.14 20.51
C ASP A 23 -10.13 -28.23 19.46
N LEU A 24 -9.36 -27.36 18.80
CA LEU A 24 -9.84 -26.41 17.79
C LEU A 24 -9.92 -27.07 16.41
N GLU A 25 -11.11 -27.10 15.81
CA GLU A 25 -11.30 -27.48 14.42
C GLU A 25 -11.25 -26.23 13.53
N LEU A 26 -10.20 -26.12 12.70
CA LEU A 26 -9.92 -24.94 11.87
C LEU A 26 -10.28 -25.12 10.38
N SER A 27 -10.92 -26.23 10.01
CA SER A 27 -11.20 -26.60 8.62
C SER A 27 -12.08 -25.60 7.86
N GLY A 28 -12.91 -24.84 8.58
CA GLY A 28 -13.73 -23.74 8.06
C GLY A 28 -13.41 -22.38 8.69
N ALA A 29 -12.26 -22.27 9.35
CA ALA A 29 -11.92 -21.06 10.09
C ALA A 29 -11.24 -19.99 9.20
N THR A 30 -11.58 -18.73 9.45
CA THR A 30 -10.95 -17.56 8.83
C THR A 30 -10.13 -16.81 9.88
N ILE A 31 -8.89 -16.45 9.54
CA ILE A 31 -7.97 -15.75 10.44
C ILE A 31 -7.81 -14.30 9.96
N SER A 32 -8.00 -13.35 10.87
CA SER A 32 -7.71 -11.93 10.68
C SER A 32 -6.75 -11.44 11.75
N GLN A 33 -5.86 -10.51 11.41
CA GLN A 33 -4.95 -9.89 12.37
C GLN A 33 -5.73 -8.93 13.29
N ALA A 34 -5.59 -9.09 14.60
CA ALA A 34 -6.32 -8.30 15.61
C ALA A 34 -5.42 -7.38 16.44
N GLY A 35 -4.13 -7.33 16.10
CA GLY A 35 -3.10 -6.58 16.79
C GLY A 35 -1.70 -7.07 16.39
N PRO A 36 -0.63 -6.44 16.92
CA PRO A 36 0.74 -6.87 16.64
C PRO A 36 1.01 -8.31 17.12
N ASP A 37 0.41 -8.70 18.25
CA ASP A 37 0.63 -9.99 18.91
C ASP A 37 -0.68 -10.80 19.04
N SER A 38 -1.69 -10.52 18.20
CA SER A 38 -3.01 -11.13 18.33
C SER A 38 -3.70 -11.43 16.99
N PHE A 39 -4.44 -12.53 16.96
CA PHE A 39 -5.26 -12.96 15.83
C PHE A 39 -6.70 -13.19 16.27
N TYR A 40 -7.64 -12.69 15.49
CA TYR A 40 -9.05 -13.02 15.62
C TYR A 40 -9.39 -14.12 14.61
N VAL A 41 -9.85 -15.26 15.10
CA VAL A 41 -10.15 -16.44 14.29
C VAL A 41 -11.63 -16.75 14.38
N ARG A 42 -12.31 -16.73 13.25
CA ARG A 42 -13.75 -16.98 13.14
C ARG A 42 -14.02 -18.37 12.61
N GLY A 43 -15.22 -18.90 12.83
CA GLY A 43 -15.59 -20.19 12.24
C GLY A 43 -14.91 -21.39 12.89
N VAL A 44 -14.40 -21.27 14.12
CA VAL A 44 -13.67 -22.32 14.82
C VAL A 44 -14.64 -23.33 15.42
N GLY A 45 -14.55 -24.60 15.02
CA GLY A 45 -15.33 -25.67 15.60
C GLY A 45 -14.79 -26.10 16.96
N ILE A 46 -15.63 -26.06 18.00
CA ILE A 46 -15.31 -26.57 19.35
C ILE A 46 -16.50 -27.41 19.84
N GLY A 47 -16.31 -28.72 19.99
CA GLY A 47 -17.37 -29.61 20.47
C GLY A 47 -18.62 -29.64 19.58
N GLY A 48 -18.46 -29.40 18.27
CA GLY A 48 -19.56 -29.40 17.28
C GLY A 48 -20.31 -28.08 17.14
N ASN A 49 -19.96 -27.04 17.92
CA ASN A 49 -20.48 -25.69 17.75
C ASN A 49 -19.40 -24.78 17.16
N THR A 50 -19.81 -23.68 16.52
CA THR A 50 -18.91 -22.71 15.88
C THR A 50 -18.70 -21.49 16.78
N TYR A 51 -17.45 -21.09 16.94
CA TYR A 51 -17.02 -19.96 17.77
C TYR A 51 -16.09 -19.04 17.00
N SER A 52 -16.04 -17.79 17.45
CA SER A 52 -14.95 -16.88 17.20
C SER A 52 -14.04 -16.81 18.41
N ILE A 53 -12.74 -16.88 18.19
CA ILE A 53 -11.73 -16.86 19.24
C ILE A 53 -10.72 -15.74 19.00
N LEU A 54 -10.24 -15.15 20.09
CA LEU A 54 -9.10 -14.23 20.06
C LEU A 54 -7.88 -14.99 20.59
N LEU A 55 -6.84 -15.11 19.77
CA LEU A 55 -5.55 -15.69 20.12
C LEU A 55 -4.57 -14.55 20.43
N ASP A 56 -3.90 -14.62 21.58
CA ASP A 56 -2.81 -13.70 21.93
C ASP A 56 -1.50 -14.48 22.06
N GLN A 57 -0.40 -13.86 21.61
CA GLN A 57 0.95 -14.36 21.81
C GLN A 57 1.49 -13.86 23.16
N SER A 58 1.99 -14.79 23.98
CA SER A 58 2.68 -14.44 25.22
C SER A 58 4.06 -13.82 24.92
N ALA A 59 4.64 -13.14 25.91
CA ALA A 59 6.03 -12.65 25.83
C ALA A 59 7.07 -13.77 25.59
N ALA A 60 6.71 -15.05 25.83
CA ALA A 60 7.55 -16.21 25.53
C ALA A 60 7.31 -16.78 24.12
N GLY A 61 6.48 -16.13 23.30
CA GLY A 61 6.15 -16.54 21.93
C GLY A 61 5.04 -17.59 21.82
N SER A 62 4.41 -18.00 22.93
CA SER A 62 3.36 -19.03 22.92
C SER A 62 1.98 -18.45 22.69
N TRP A 63 1.17 -19.08 21.84
CA TRP A 63 -0.21 -18.65 21.58
C TRP A 63 -1.20 -19.26 22.57
N SER A 64 -2.14 -18.45 23.07
CA SER A 64 -3.24 -18.89 23.93
C SER A 64 -4.55 -18.25 23.54
N VAL A 65 -5.64 -18.99 23.71
CA VAL A 65 -7.00 -18.49 23.53
C VAL A 65 -7.32 -17.54 24.68
N ARG A 66 -7.55 -16.26 24.39
CA ARG A 66 -7.92 -15.24 25.37
C ARG A 66 -9.42 -15.11 25.54
N THR A 67 -10.16 -15.18 24.43
CA THR A 67 -11.61 -15.00 24.40
C THR A 67 -12.24 -16.04 23.49
N ILE A 68 -13.40 -16.55 23.88
CA ILE A 68 -14.25 -17.41 23.06
C ILE A 68 -15.65 -16.81 23.03
N VAL A 69 -16.16 -16.54 21.84
CA VAL A 69 -17.48 -15.97 21.61
C VAL A 69 -18.25 -16.92 20.69
N PRO A 70 -19.45 -17.40 21.06
CA PRO A 70 -20.31 -18.12 20.14
C PRO A 70 -20.52 -17.33 18.85
N GLU A 71 -20.38 -17.95 17.68
CA GLU A 71 -20.45 -17.23 16.40
C GLU A 71 -21.82 -16.55 16.20
N GLU A 72 -22.88 -17.12 16.77
CA GLU A 72 -24.24 -16.56 16.80
C GLU A 72 -24.38 -15.25 17.60
N LEU A 73 -23.41 -14.92 18.44
CA LEU A 73 -23.34 -13.66 19.19
C LEU A 73 -22.43 -12.62 18.52
N ASN A 74 -21.78 -12.95 17.40
CA ASN A 74 -20.99 -11.97 16.67
C ASN A 74 -21.89 -10.92 16.03
N ILE A 75 -21.50 -9.65 16.22
CA ILE A 75 -22.15 -8.50 15.61
C ILE A 75 -21.94 -8.50 14.08
N LEU A 76 -20.81 -9.06 13.64
CA LEU A 76 -20.45 -9.14 12.23
C LEU A 76 -20.88 -10.48 11.63
N PRO A 77 -21.50 -10.51 10.44
CA PRO A 77 -21.81 -11.76 9.75
C PRO A 77 -20.53 -12.52 9.40
N ALA A 78 -20.62 -13.85 9.25
CA ALA A 78 -19.46 -14.71 8.98
C ALA A 78 -18.68 -14.33 7.70
N SER A 79 -19.37 -13.70 6.73
CA SER A 79 -18.77 -13.20 5.49
C SER A 79 -18.08 -11.85 5.61
N ALA A 80 -18.08 -11.24 6.80
CA ALA A 80 -17.42 -9.95 7.02
C ALA A 80 -15.89 -10.09 7.04
N VAL A 81 -15.22 -9.37 6.15
CA VAL A 81 -13.75 -9.23 6.08
C VAL A 81 -13.37 -7.82 6.50
N LEU A 82 -12.47 -7.72 7.49
CA LEU A 82 -12.00 -6.46 8.06
C LEU A 82 -10.56 -6.11 7.68
N ASP A 83 -9.88 -6.98 6.93
CA ASP A 83 -8.45 -6.87 6.65
C ASP A 83 -8.09 -5.57 5.89
N PHE A 84 -9.06 -5.00 5.17
CA PHE A 84 -8.94 -3.74 4.42
C PHE A 84 -9.65 -2.56 5.09
N ALA A 85 -10.25 -2.78 6.26
CA ALA A 85 -10.99 -1.75 6.95
C ALA A 85 -10.01 -0.74 7.57
N THR A 86 -10.18 0.52 7.20
CA THR A 86 -9.49 1.65 7.81
C THR A 86 -10.36 2.22 8.93
N LEU A 87 -9.72 2.51 10.07
CA LEU A 87 -10.37 3.15 11.21
C LEU A 87 -9.85 4.58 11.35
N ARG A 88 -10.77 5.55 11.47
CA ARG A 88 -10.42 6.96 11.67
C ARG A 88 -11.22 7.52 12.83
N VAL A 89 -10.55 8.22 13.75
CA VAL A 89 -11.23 8.95 14.81
C VAL A 89 -11.81 10.24 14.21
N ALA A 90 -13.15 10.33 14.14
CA ALA A 90 -13.87 11.46 13.57
C ALA A 90 -14.41 12.43 14.64
N GLY A 91 -14.33 12.06 15.92
CA GLY A 91 -14.70 12.91 17.06
C GLY A 91 -14.24 12.30 18.37
N ASP A 92 -14.57 12.95 19.50
CA ASP A 92 -14.09 12.53 20.83
C ASP A 92 -14.48 11.09 21.22
N ALA A 93 -15.57 10.57 20.64
CA ALA A 93 -16.04 9.21 20.83
C ALA A 93 -16.44 8.51 19.52
N THR A 94 -16.29 9.16 18.37
CA THR A 94 -16.76 8.62 17.08
C THR A 94 -15.60 8.06 16.28
N ILE A 95 -15.72 6.81 15.86
CA ILE A 95 -14.80 6.08 14.99
C ILE A 95 -15.51 5.81 13.67
N GLU A 96 -14.99 6.34 12.58
CA GLU A 96 -15.39 5.92 11.24
C GLU A 96 -14.64 4.65 10.86
N ILE A 97 -15.36 3.67 10.32
CA ILE A 97 -14.82 2.46 9.73
C ILE A 97 -15.18 2.43 8.25
N ASP A 98 -14.19 2.28 7.37
CA ASP A 98 -14.36 2.27 5.91
C ASP A 98 -13.57 1.11 5.31
N GLY A 99 -14.20 0.31 4.44
CA GLY A 99 -13.56 -0.85 3.79
C GLY A 99 -13.94 -2.20 4.39
N VAL A 100 -15.04 -2.27 5.14
CA VAL A 100 -15.60 -3.54 5.65
C VAL A 100 -16.26 -4.27 4.49
N ILE A 101 -15.82 -5.47 4.15
CA ILE A 101 -16.46 -6.25 3.08
C ILE A 101 -17.45 -7.20 3.71
N VAL A 102 -18.72 -7.18 3.29
CA VAL A 102 -19.73 -8.18 3.68
C VAL A 102 -20.36 -8.72 2.42
N ASP A 103 -20.34 -10.04 2.23
CA ASP A 103 -20.85 -10.72 1.03
C ASP A 103 -20.29 -10.14 -0.28
N GLY A 104 -19.02 -9.72 -0.27
CA GLY A 104 -18.33 -9.12 -1.42
C GLY A 104 -18.64 -7.64 -1.66
N VAL A 105 -19.48 -7.01 -0.83
CA VAL A 105 -19.82 -5.58 -0.94
C VAL A 105 -19.04 -4.80 0.11
N PHE A 106 -18.42 -3.69 -0.29
CA PHE A 106 -17.70 -2.80 0.62
C PHE A 106 -18.66 -1.86 1.33
N TYR A 107 -18.46 -1.69 2.63
CA TYR A 107 -19.27 -0.87 3.51
C TYR A 107 -18.42 0.12 4.31
N ARG A 108 -19.07 1.24 4.66
CA ARG A 108 -18.57 2.26 5.58
C ARG A 108 -19.65 2.59 6.61
N GLY A 109 -19.23 2.89 7.84
CA GLY A 109 -20.12 3.35 8.90
C GLY A 109 -19.42 4.13 10.00
N SER A 110 -20.22 4.71 10.90
CA SER A 110 -19.76 5.47 12.06
C SER A 110 -20.13 4.72 13.33
N LEU A 111 -19.14 4.42 14.15
CA LEU A 111 -19.27 3.78 15.46
C LEU A 111 -19.06 4.84 16.54
N VAL A 112 -19.84 4.84 17.62
CA VAL A 112 -19.56 5.63 18.82
C VAL A 112 -19.15 4.70 19.94
N ALA A 113 -17.95 4.93 20.46
CA ALA A 113 -17.44 4.27 21.63
C ALA A 113 -18.07 4.89 22.88
N SER A 114 -18.71 4.07 23.70
CA SER A 114 -19.04 4.38 25.10
C SER A 114 -18.04 3.69 26.03
N GLU A 115 -18.17 3.88 27.34
CA GLU A 115 -17.32 3.16 28.32
C GLU A 115 -17.49 1.64 28.24
N GLU A 116 -18.63 1.14 27.74
CA GLU A 116 -18.99 -0.28 27.77
C GLU A 116 -19.33 -0.88 26.40
N SER A 117 -19.51 -0.06 25.36
CA SER A 117 -19.99 -0.50 24.04
C SER A 117 -19.37 0.27 22.88
N LEU A 118 -19.43 -0.34 21.70
CA LEU A 118 -19.23 0.33 20.41
C LEU A 118 -20.56 0.24 19.66
N ASP A 119 -21.29 1.35 19.64
CA ASP A 119 -22.62 1.41 19.04
C ASP A 119 -22.53 1.97 17.62
N LEU A 120 -23.19 1.34 16.66
CA LEU A 120 -23.32 1.89 15.32
C LEU A 120 -24.30 3.07 15.36
N VAL A 121 -23.81 4.28 15.10
CA VAL A 121 -24.59 5.52 15.28
C VAL A 121 -25.26 5.99 14.00
N GLU A 122 -24.70 5.65 12.85
CA GLU A 122 -25.25 6.01 11.55
C GLU A 122 -25.57 4.80 10.68
N ARG A 123 -26.35 5.02 9.61
CA ARG A 123 -26.61 3.99 8.61
C ARG A 123 -25.28 3.54 7.99
N ILE A 124 -25.17 2.23 7.76
CA ILE A 124 -24.09 1.67 6.96
C ILE A 124 -24.33 2.07 5.52
N TYR A 125 -23.32 2.67 4.89
CA TYR A 125 -23.35 3.04 3.47
C TYR A 125 -22.47 2.09 2.68
N ALA A 126 -22.81 1.85 1.41
CA ALA A 126 -21.86 1.23 0.49
C ALA A 126 -20.64 2.16 0.36
N SER A 127 -19.44 1.61 0.55
CA SER A 127 -18.21 2.37 0.45
C SER A 127 -17.81 2.56 -1.02
N ARG A 128 -17.39 3.78 -1.37
CA ARG A 128 -16.76 4.06 -2.68
C ARG A 128 -15.41 3.38 -2.86
N THR A 129 -14.82 2.87 -1.78
CA THR A 129 -13.58 2.09 -1.83
C THR A 129 -13.76 0.83 -2.68
N GLY A 130 -14.98 0.25 -2.73
CA GLY A 130 -15.30 -0.84 -3.64
C GLY A 130 -15.20 -0.43 -5.12
N GLU A 131 -15.85 0.68 -5.51
CA GLU A 131 -15.77 1.20 -6.89
C GLU A 131 -14.34 1.53 -7.32
N ILE A 132 -13.53 2.06 -6.40
CA ILE A 132 -12.11 2.36 -6.64
C ILE A 132 -11.30 1.08 -6.78
N ASN A 133 -11.53 0.09 -5.92
CA ASN A 133 -10.81 -1.18 -5.95
C ASN A 133 -11.20 -2.04 -7.16
N ASP A 134 -12.47 -2.04 -7.57
CA ASP A 134 -12.92 -2.73 -8.78
C ASP A 134 -12.28 -2.09 -10.02
N ALA A 135 -12.27 -0.76 -10.12
CA ALA A 135 -11.61 -0.06 -11.21
C ALA A 135 -10.09 -0.31 -11.22
N ARG A 136 -9.45 -0.46 -10.05
CA ARG A 136 -8.04 -0.85 -9.93
C ARG A 136 -7.81 -2.29 -10.37
N ALA A 137 -8.66 -3.22 -9.94
CA ALA A 137 -8.58 -4.63 -10.31
C ALA A 137 -8.75 -4.79 -11.82
N ASP A 138 -9.69 -4.06 -12.43
CA ASP A 138 -9.87 -4.03 -13.88
C ASP A 138 -8.67 -3.41 -14.61
N ALA A 139 -8.10 -2.33 -14.09
CA ALA A 139 -6.92 -1.68 -14.68
C ALA A 139 -5.67 -2.57 -14.61
N VAL A 140 -5.45 -3.23 -13.48
CA VAL A 140 -4.36 -4.21 -13.30
C VAL A 140 -4.62 -5.44 -14.16
N GLY A 141 -5.86 -5.92 -14.22
CA GLY A 141 -6.27 -6.98 -15.13
C GLY A 141 -5.95 -6.66 -16.57
N ALA A 142 -6.31 -5.46 -17.05
CA ALA A 142 -6.00 -5.00 -18.40
C ALA A 142 -4.49 -4.95 -18.68
N LEU A 143 -3.70 -4.42 -17.75
CA LEU A 143 -2.23 -4.37 -17.87
C LEU A 143 -1.61 -5.78 -17.91
N LEU A 144 -2.12 -6.71 -17.10
CA LEU A 144 -1.67 -8.10 -17.08
C LEU A 144 -2.09 -8.88 -18.33
N THR A 145 -3.13 -8.44 -19.05
CA THR A 145 -3.56 -9.05 -20.32
C THR A 145 -2.87 -8.50 -21.57
N ALA A 146 -2.00 -7.49 -21.44
CA ALA A 146 -1.30 -6.90 -22.58
C ALA A 146 -0.39 -7.93 -23.29
N ARG A 147 -0.49 -8.03 -24.62
CA ARG A 147 0.17 -9.07 -25.43
C ARG A 147 1.53 -8.66 -25.96
N SER A 148 1.85 -7.38 -25.84
CA SER A 148 3.09 -6.79 -26.33
C SER A 148 3.48 -5.62 -25.45
N ARG A 149 4.77 -5.26 -25.49
CA ARG A 149 5.28 -4.08 -24.79
C ARG A 149 4.59 -2.80 -25.27
N GLU A 150 4.34 -2.67 -26.57
CA GLU A 150 3.62 -1.52 -27.13
C GLU A 150 2.16 -1.44 -26.63
N GLU A 151 1.47 -2.58 -26.48
CA GLU A 151 0.12 -2.63 -25.91
C GLU A 151 0.13 -2.35 -24.41
N PHE A 152 1.11 -2.88 -23.67
CA PHE A 152 1.30 -2.58 -22.25
C PHE A 152 1.56 -1.09 -22.04
N ASP A 153 2.48 -0.51 -22.81
CA ASP A 153 2.82 0.91 -22.74
C ASP A 153 1.62 1.79 -23.14
N ALA A 154 0.81 1.35 -24.12
CA ALA A 154 -0.41 2.04 -24.53
C ALA A 154 -1.50 1.97 -23.44
N LEU A 155 -1.74 0.80 -22.84
CA LEU A 155 -2.68 0.63 -21.73
C LEU A 155 -2.22 1.41 -20.50
N LEU A 156 -0.92 1.40 -20.22
CA LEU A 156 -0.34 2.16 -19.12
C LEU A 156 -0.47 3.68 -19.36
N ALA A 157 -0.25 4.14 -20.58
CA ALA A 157 -0.50 5.54 -20.97
C ALA A 157 -1.99 5.89 -20.82
N GLU A 158 -2.90 5.00 -21.22
CA GLU A 158 -4.34 5.20 -21.04
C GLU A 158 -4.72 5.27 -19.55
N GLN A 159 -4.17 4.40 -18.69
CA GLN A 159 -4.41 4.44 -17.25
C GLN A 159 -3.86 5.73 -16.63
N ARG A 160 -2.69 6.19 -17.07
CA ARG A 160 -2.12 7.48 -16.65
C ARG A 160 -3.03 8.64 -17.04
N ASP A 161 -3.52 8.66 -18.28
CA ASP A 161 -4.44 9.70 -18.75
C ASP A 161 -5.76 9.69 -17.97
N ARG A 162 -6.32 8.50 -17.69
CA ARG A 162 -7.52 8.35 -16.86
C ARG A 162 -7.30 8.86 -15.44
N LEU A 163 -6.19 8.48 -14.80
CA LEU A 163 -5.82 8.96 -13.47
C LEU A 163 -5.62 10.47 -13.47
N GLU A 164 -4.97 11.04 -14.48
CA GLU A 164 -4.77 12.47 -14.60
C GLU A 164 -6.09 13.25 -14.75
N VAL A 165 -7.07 12.68 -15.46
CA VAL A 165 -8.43 13.25 -15.53
C VAL A 165 -9.12 13.23 -14.16
N VAL A 166 -8.98 12.13 -13.40
CA VAL A 166 -9.53 12.04 -12.04
C VAL A 166 -8.85 13.05 -11.11
N ILE A 167 -7.53 13.17 -11.17
CA ILE A 167 -6.75 14.15 -10.40
C ILE A 167 -7.22 15.57 -10.75
N ARG A 168 -7.32 15.92 -12.04
CA ARG A 168 -7.80 17.23 -12.47
C ARG A 168 -9.23 17.52 -11.99
N ARG A 169 -10.12 16.52 -11.99
CA ARG A 169 -11.48 16.65 -11.44
C ARG A 169 -11.46 16.95 -9.94
N ILE A 170 -10.65 16.21 -9.17
CA ILE A 170 -10.51 16.40 -7.73
C ILE A 170 -9.91 17.78 -7.43
N GLU A 171 -8.90 18.21 -8.19
CA GLU A 171 -8.31 19.54 -8.06
C GLU A 171 -9.32 20.64 -8.36
N ALA A 172 -10.14 20.49 -9.41
CA ALA A 172 -11.22 21.42 -9.72
C ALA A 172 -12.29 21.48 -8.61
N GLN A 173 -12.65 20.34 -8.00
CA GLN A 173 -13.56 20.31 -6.86
C GLN A 173 -12.94 21.01 -5.63
N ARG A 174 -11.66 20.73 -5.33
CA ARG A 174 -10.93 21.40 -4.25
C ARG A 174 -10.89 22.91 -4.45
N ASP A 175 -10.62 23.37 -5.66
CA ASP A 175 -10.54 24.79 -5.98
C ASP A 175 -11.93 25.45 -5.92
N SER A 176 -13.00 24.74 -6.34
CA SER A 176 -14.38 25.17 -6.12
C SER A 176 -14.71 25.33 -4.63
N PHE A 177 -14.33 24.37 -3.78
CA PHE A 177 -14.51 24.49 -2.33
C PHE A 177 -13.70 25.64 -1.73
N ARG A 178 -12.51 25.92 -2.26
CA ARG A 178 -11.70 27.07 -1.83
C ARG A 178 -12.38 28.40 -2.15
N VAL A 179 -12.94 28.53 -3.36
CA VAL A 179 -13.72 29.72 -3.76
C VAL A 179 -14.94 29.88 -2.86
N GLU A 180 -15.67 28.81 -2.58
CA GLU A 180 -16.85 28.88 -1.70
C GLU A 180 -16.47 29.27 -0.26
N ARG A 181 -15.36 28.73 0.27
CA ARG A 181 -14.82 29.14 1.57
C ARG A 181 -14.49 30.63 1.60
N ASP A 182 -13.80 31.13 0.58
CA ASP A 182 -13.38 32.53 0.52
C ASP A 182 -14.60 33.46 0.39
N ARG A 183 -15.64 33.03 -0.34
CA ARG A 183 -16.95 33.69 -0.38
C ARG A 183 -17.62 33.71 1.00
N LEU A 184 -17.74 32.58 1.68
CA LEU A 184 -18.34 32.48 3.02
C LEU A 184 -17.54 33.26 4.07
N ALA A 185 -16.21 33.32 3.95
CA ALA A 185 -15.37 34.13 4.83
C ALA A 185 -15.61 35.64 4.62
N ALA A 186 -15.75 36.07 3.36
CA ALA A 186 -16.09 37.45 3.02
C ALA A 186 -17.51 37.83 3.50
N GLU A 187 -18.49 36.92 3.35
CA GLU A 187 -19.85 37.11 3.85
C GLU A 187 -19.88 37.23 5.38
N ASN A 188 -19.13 36.37 6.09
CA ASN A 188 -19.00 36.46 7.55
C ASN A 188 -18.31 37.76 8.00
N ALA A 189 -17.31 38.24 7.27
CA ALA A 189 -16.67 39.53 7.56
C ALA A 189 -17.66 40.70 7.37
N ALA A 190 -18.44 40.70 6.28
CA ALA A 190 -19.46 41.71 6.04
C ALA A 190 -20.56 41.71 7.11
N LEU A 191 -21.00 40.53 7.56
CA LEU A 191 -21.95 40.39 8.67
C LEU A 191 -21.36 40.88 10.00
N ALA A 192 -20.05 40.71 10.21
CA ALA A 192 -19.38 41.23 11.40
C ALA A 192 -19.33 42.77 11.39
N ASP A 193 -19.06 43.38 10.24
CA ASP A 193 -19.10 44.84 10.06
C ASP A 193 -20.52 45.39 10.24
N GLU A 194 -21.54 44.75 9.67
CA GLU A 194 -22.95 45.12 9.86
C GLU A 194 -23.37 45.05 11.34
N ARG A 195 -22.94 44.00 12.06
CA ARG A 195 -23.17 43.89 13.51
C ARG A 195 -22.48 45.01 14.29
N ALA A 196 -21.29 45.42 13.88
CA ALA A 196 -20.57 46.53 14.51
C ALA A 196 -21.27 47.88 14.26
N GLU A 197 -21.73 48.13 13.02
CA GLU A 197 -22.50 49.34 12.69
C GLU A 197 -23.83 49.39 13.44
N LEU A 198 -24.56 48.26 13.52
CA LEU A 198 -25.82 48.18 14.23
C LEU A 198 -25.64 48.40 15.74
N ALA A 199 -24.54 47.89 16.32
CA ALA A 199 -24.17 48.15 17.71
C ALA A 199 -23.87 49.63 17.96
N GLU A 200 -23.21 50.31 17.03
CA GLU A 200 -22.93 51.75 17.15
C GLU A 200 -24.20 52.59 16.97
N ARG A 201 -25.07 52.27 16.01
CA ARG A 201 -26.38 52.93 15.86
C ARG A 201 -27.26 52.76 17.09
N LEU A 202 -27.24 51.59 17.73
CA LEU A 202 -27.92 51.34 19.00
C LEU A 202 -27.34 52.21 20.12
N ARG A 203 -26.03 52.44 20.13
CA ARG A 203 -25.37 53.34 21.08
C ARG A 203 -25.76 54.80 20.87
N GLU A 204 -25.71 55.28 19.63
CA GLU A 204 -26.09 56.65 19.28
C GLU A 204 -27.56 56.94 19.56
N THR A 205 -28.46 55.99 19.28
CA THR A 205 -29.89 56.14 19.62
C THR A 205 -30.14 56.11 21.12
N ALA A 206 -29.37 55.33 21.90
CA ALA A 206 -29.41 55.37 23.35
C ALA A 206 -28.94 56.74 23.90
N ASP A 207 -27.90 57.33 23.31
CA ASP A 207 -27.34 58.63 23.73
C ASP A 207 -28.19 59.83 23.28
N ALA A 208 -28.86 59.75 22.11
CA ALA A 208 -29.73 60.81 21.57
C ALA A 208 -31.14 60.82 22.19
N SER A 209 -31.51 59.78 22.93
CA SER A 209 -32.77 59.72 23.67
C SER A 209 -32.70 60.66 24.86
N ASP A 210 -33.37 61.81 24.77
CA ASP A 210 -33.54 62.76 25.87
C ASP A 210 -34.05 61.99 27.12
N PRO A 211 -33.27 61.94 28.23
CA PRO A 211 -33.64 61.18 29.42
C PRO A 211 -34.93 61.70 30.10
N SER A 212 -35.48 62.83 29.65
CA SER A 212 -36.77 63.37 30.08
C SER A 212 -37.98 62.89 29.27
N VAL A 213 -37.76 62.34 28.06
CA VAL A 213 -38.77 61.60 27.28
C VAL A 213 -38.47 60.12 27.48
N GLY A 214 -38.93 59.58 28.60
CA GLY A 214 -38.71 58.17 28.93
C GLY A 214 -39.08 57.28 27.73
N PRO A 215 -38.22 56.32 27.34
CA PRO A 215 -38.48 55.48 26.18
C PRO A 215 -39.86 54.88 26.35
N THR A 216 -40.75 55.08 25.37
CA THR A 216 -42.04 54.41 25.34
C THR A 216 -41.71 52.93 25.55
N PRO A 217 -42.11 52.32 26.68
CA PRO A 217 -41.65 50.98 26.99
C PRO A 217 -42.05 50.10 25.83
N LEU A 218 -41.06 49.39 25.24
CA LEU A 218 -41.34 48.37 24.25
C LEU A 218 -42.48 47.53 24.80
N SER A 219 -43.57 47.44 24.05
CA SER A 219 -44.69 46.63 24.49
C SER A 219 -44.19 45.22 24.75
N ALA A 220 -44.79 44.51 25.70
CA ALA A 220 -44.43 43.11 25.95
C ALA A 220 -44.50 42.25 24.67
N ALA A 221 -45.35 42.64 23.70
CA ALA A 221 -45.40 42.04 22.37
C ALA A 221 -44.12 42.26 21.55
N GLN A 222 -43.56 43.47 21.54
CA GLN A 222 -42.29 43.77 20.86
C GLN A 222 -41.10 43.07 21.52
N ILE A 223 -41.06 43.02 22.86
CA ILE A 223 -40.01 42.29 23.59
C ILE A 223 -40.07 40.80 23.25
N ASN A 224 -41.26 40.20 23.26
CA ASN A 224 -41.44 38.79 22.91
C ASN A 224 -41.22 38.49 21.41
N ALA A 225 -41.34 39.48 20.54
CA ALA A 225 -40.99 39.33 19.12
C ALA A 225 -39.47 39.30 18.95
N LEU A 226 -38.75 40.24 19.58
CA LEU A 226 -37.28 40.29 19.55
C LEU A 226 -36.62 39.08 20.21
N LEU A 227 -37.18 38.57 21.30
CA LEU A 227 -36.68 37.34 21.94
C LEU A 227 -36.85 36.12 21.02
N ARG A 228 -38.00 36.02 20.32
CA ARG A 228 -38.22 34.93 19.34
C ARG A 228 -37.28 35.04 18.14
N GLU A 229 -37.04 36.25 17.65
CA GLU A 229 -36.08 36.48 16.56
C GLU A 229 -34.66 36.13 16.99
N ARG A 230 -34.24 36.52 18.20
CA ARG A 230 -32.96 36.10 18.79
C ARG A 230 -32.85 34.58 18.88
N ASP A 231 -33.89 33.89 19.33
CA ASP A 231 -33.86 32.43 19.50
C ASP A 231 -33.81 31.70 18.15
N LEU A 232 -34.49 32.23 17.12
CA LEU A 232 -34.38 31.74 15.75
C LEU A 232 -32.96 31.95 15.19
N LEU A 233 -32.42 33.17 15.31
CA LEU A 233 -31.05 33.47 14.85
C LEU A 233 -29.99 32.64 15.60
N ALA A 234 -30.19 32.38 16.91
CA ALA A 234 -29.31 31.52 17.68
C ALA A 234 -29.34 30.07 17.16
N THR A 235 -30.52 29.59 16.77
CA THR A 235 -30.69 28.26 16.16
C THR A 235 -29.99 28.19 14.80
N ASP A 236 -30.17 29.20 13.95
CA ASP A 236 -29.53 29.26 12.63
C ASP A 236 -28.00 29.33 12.74
N VAL A 237 -27.46 30.09 13.70
CA VAL A 237 -26.01 30.15 13.96
C VAL A 237 -25.46 28.79 14.38
N VAL A 238 -26.18 28.05 15.22
CA VAL A 238 -25.78 26.68 15.60
C VAL A 238 -25.78 25.75 14.38
N GLY A 239 -26.80 25.83 13.52
CA GLY A 239 -26.87 25.07 12.27
C GLY A 239 -25.71 25.37 11.31
N LEU A 240 -25.39 26.65 11.08
CA LEU A 240 -24.28 27.06 10.23
C LEU A 240 -22.91 26.64 10.80
N VAL A 241 -22.75 26.65 12.12
CA VAL A 241 -21.51 26.15 12.76
C VAL A 241 -21.35 24.64 12.54
N GLN A 242 -22.45 23.88 12.63
CA GLN A 242 -22.43 22.45 12.36
C GLN A 242 -22.07 22.15 10.90
N GLU A 243 -22.74 22.80 9.94
CA GLU A 243 -22.43 22.66 8.51
C GLU A 243 -20.97 23.04 8.20
N ASN A 244 -20.43 24.08 8.83
CA ASN A 244 -19.03 24.47 8.65
C ASN A 244 -18.05 23.40 9.17
N ASN A 245 -18.41 22.70 10.24
CA ASN A 245 -17.59 21.60 10.77
C ASN A 245 -17.64 20.39 9.84
N GLU A 246 -18.83 20.01 9.34
CA GLU A 246 -19.00 18.92 8.37
C GLU A 246 -18.17 19.18 7.09
N LEU A 247 -18.22 20.40 6.53
CA LEU A 247 -17.41 20.78 5.36
C LEU A 247 -15.90 20.77 5.65
N ARG A 248 -15.47 21.08 6.88
CA ARG A 248 -14.04 21.01 7.28
C ARG A 248 -13.55 19.58 7.35
N ASP A 249 -14.39 18.67 7.81
CA ASP A 249 -14.07 17.24 7.93
C ASP A 249 -14.08 16.56 6.56
N GLU A 250 -15.03 16.88 5.68
CA GLU A 250 -15.00 16.43 4.29
C GLU A 250 -13.72 16.90 3.57
N ARG A 251 -13.32 18.14 3.77
CA ARG A 251 -12.06 18.67 3.20
C ARG A 251 -10.82 17.97 3.75
N ARG A 252 -10.81 17.63 5.05
CA ARG A 252 -9.72 16.86 5.64
C ARG A 252 -9.63 15.50 4.93
N THR A 253 -10.75 14.79 4.83
CA THR A 253 -10.84 13.49 4.14
C THR A 253 -10.37 13.57 2.68
N LEU A 254 -10.81 14.56 1.91
CA LEU A 254 -10.37 14.73 0.52
C LEU A 254 -8.87 15.03 0.41
N ARG A 255 -8.29 15.79 1.35
CA ARG A 255 -6.85 16.05 1.38
C ARG A 255 -6.07 14.76 1.60
N ASP A 256 -6.51 13.95 2.56
CA ASP A 256 -5.84 12.70 2.91
C ASP A 256 -5.91 11.69 1.76
N GLN A 257 -7.04 11.64 1.03
CA GLN A 257 -7.18 10.83 -0.19
C GLN A 257 -6.23 11.28 -1.31
N ILE A 258 -6.06 12.61 -1.52
CA ILE A 258 -5.11 13.12 -2.51
C ILE A 258 -3.67 12.74 -2.13
N GLU A 259 -3.33 12.82 -0.86
CA GLU A 259 -2.00 12.47 -0.36
C GLU A 259 -1.70 10.97 -0.53
N LEU A 260 -2.69 10.12 -0.23
CA LEU A 260 -2.61 8.67 -0.48
C LEU A 260 -2.39 8.36 -1.97
N LEU A 261 -3.22 8.93 -2.86
CA LEU A 261 -3.13 8.71 -4.31
C LEU A 261 -1.81 9.20 -4.91
N ARG A 262 -1.20 10.25 -4.31
CA ARG A 262 0.14 10.72 -4.70
C ARG A 262 1.22 9.73 -4.29
N GLY A 263 1.19 9.25 -3.04
CA GLY A 263 2.14 8.24 -2.55
C GLY A 263 2.07 6.93 -3.34
N GLU A 264 0.87 6.49 -3.73
CA GLU A 264 0.68 5.33 -4.60
C GLU A 264 1.24 5.58 -6.01
N ASN A 265 1.05 6.77 -6.58
CA ASN A 265 1.63 7.12 -7.89
C ASN A 265 3.16 7.11 -7.87
N ASP A 266 3.77 7.60 -6.79
CA ASP A 266 5.22 7.60 -6.65
C ASP A 266 5.76 6.17 -6.53
N THR A 267 5.08 5.30 -5.75
CA THR A 267 5.41 3.87 -5.66
C THR A 267 5.31 3.17 -7.03
N LEU A 268 4.24 3.43 -7.79
CA LEU A 268 4.09 2.86 -9.14
C LEU A 268 5.18 3.36 -10.10
N ARG A 269 5.65 4.61 -9.96
CA ARG A 269 6.76 5.13 -10.77
C ARG A 269 8.06 4.42 -10.47
N ASP A 270 8.33 4.10 -9.21
CA ASP A 270 9.51 3.33 -8.81
C ASP A 270 9.51 1.91 -9.33
N ASP A 271 8.38 1.22 -9.21
CA ASP A 271 8.22 -0.14 -9.71
C ASP A 271 8.48 -0.16 -11.23
N ILE A 272 7.97 0.84 -11.95
CA ILE A 272 8.22 0.99 -13.38
C ILE A 272 9.69 1.28 -13.69
N ALA A 273 10.35 2.15 -12.93
CA ALA A 273 11.78 2.46 -13.12
C ALA A 273 12.66 1.22 -12.88
N THR A 274 12.30 0.42 -11.88
CA THR A 274 12.96 -0.85 -11.54
C THR A 274 12.77 -1.87 -12.66
N MET A 275 11.53 -2.09 -13.11
CA MET A 275 11.22 -2.98 -14.23
C MET A 275 11.94 -2.55 -15.52
N THR A 276 11.99 -1.25 -15.81
CA THR A 276 12.69 -0.72 -16.99
C THR A 276 14.19 -1.03 -16.93
N SER A 277 14.82 -0.83 -15.78
CA SER A 277 16.24 -1.13 -15.58
C SER A 277 16.54 -2.63 -15.71
N GLU A 278 15.62 -3.49 -15.29
CA GLU A 278 15.75 -4.94 -15.41
C GLU A 278 15.62 -5.40 -16.87
N VAL A 279 14.71 -4.79 -17.63
CA VAL A 279 14.61 -5.03 -19.09
C VAL A 279 15.88 -4.61 -19.81
N ASP A 280 16.43 -3.41 -19.53
CA ASP A 280 17.68 -2.94 -20.12
C ASP A 280 18.85 -3.90 -19.81
N ARG A 281 18.90 -4.41 -18.57
CA ARG A 281 19.89 -5.40 -18.17
C ARG A 281 19.75 -6.71 -18.94
N LEU A 282 18.53 -7.19 -19.16
CA LEU A 282 18.27 -8.40 -19.94
C LEU A 282 18.65 -8.21 -21.42
N GLU A 283 18.35 -7.04 -22.00
CA GLU A 283 18.75 -6.68 -23.36
C GLU A 283 20.28 -6.67 -23.52
N GLU A 284 21.00 -6.10 -22.55
CA GLU A 284 22.47 -6.09 -22.52
C GLU A 284 23.06 -7.51 -22.41
N LEU A 285 22.45 -8.37 -21.60
CA LEU A 285 22.82 -9.78 -21.47
C LEU A 285 22.63 -10.52 -22.80
N VAL A 286 21.49 -10.29 -23.47
CA VAL A 286 21.20 -10.88 -24.79
C VAL A 286 22.18 -10.36 -25.85
N ARG A 287 22.51 -9.07 -25.83
CA ARG A 287 23.50 -8.46 -26.73
C ARG A 287 24.89 -9.07 -26.54
N THR A 288 25.36 -9.10 -25.30
CA THR A 288 26.64 -9.72 -24.92
C THR A 288 26.68 -11.18 -25.37
N TYR A 289 25.61 -11.92 -25.13
CA TYR A 289 25.51 -13.32 -25.56
C TYR A 289 25.61 -13.46 -27.09
N ARG A 290 24.92 -12.61 -27.87
CA ARG A 290 25.01 -12.61 -29.35
C ARG A 290 26.41 -12.29 -29.86
N GLU A 291 27.08 -11.31 -29.27
CA GLU A 291 28.46 -10.92 -29.64
C GLU A 291 29.44 -12.07 -29.36
N THR A 292 29.34 -12.69 -28.18
CA THR A 292 30.19 -13.82 -27.78
C THR A 292 29.95 -15.07 -28.64
N VAL A 293 28.70 -15.28 -29.07
CA VAL A 293 28.32 -16.42 -29.93
C VAL A 293 28.72 -16.19 -31.39
N GLY A 294 28.67 -14.95 -31.89
CA GLY A 294 28.99 -14.58 -33.27
C GLY A 294 30.48 -14.68 -33.63
N GLU A 295 31.38 -14.60 -32.63
CA GLU A 295 32.83 -14.72 -32.84
C GLU A 295 33.35 -16.17 -32.86
N LEU A 296 32.49 -17.18 -32.68
CA LEU A 296 32.95 -18.56 -32.81
C LEU A 296 33.32 -18.86 -34.27
N PRO A 297 34.61 -19.16 -34.56
CA PRO A 297 35.07 -19.39 -35.92
C PRO A 297 34.29 -20.57 -36.51
N ALA A 298 33.76 -20.38 -37.72
CA ALA A 298 33.03 -21.39 -38.46
C ALA A 298 33.77 -22.74 -38.39
N VAL A 299 33.18 -23.68 -37.65
CA VAL A 299 33.77 -25.01 -37.38
C VAL A 299 33.69 -25.84 -38.66
N GLY A 300 34.64 -25.60 -39.55
CA GLY A 300 34.94 -26.43 -40.73
C GLY A 300 36.34 -27.03 -40.72
N ALA A 301 37.21 -26.64 -39.77
CA ALA A 301 38.56 -27.18 -39.66
C ALA A 301 38.59 -28.29 -38.60
N ARG A 302 38.86 -29.51 -39.06
CA ARG A 302 39.10 -30.73 -38.28
C ARG A 302 40.39 -30.56 -37.46
N ALA A 303 40.31 -29.82 -36.36
CA ALA A 303 41.45 -29.58 -35.48
C ALA A 303 41.60 -30.72 -34.46
N ASP A 304 42.82 -31.23 -34.42
CA ASP A 304 43.35 -32.25 -33.52
C ASP A 304 43.08 -31.91 -32.05
N ARG A 305 42.38 -32.82 -31.35
CA ARG A 305 41.91 -32.66 -29.95
C ARG A 305 43.01 -32.91 -28.90
N SER A 306 44.25 -33.16 -29.32
CA SER A 306 45.31 -33.59 -28.40
C SER A 306 46.04 -32.46 -27.65
N ASN A 307 45.70 -31.19 -27.87
CA ASN A 307 46.50 -30.07 -27.35
C ASN A 307 45.72 -28.90 -26.75
N LEU A 308 44.49 -29.12 -26.26
CA LEU A 308 43.80 -28.09 -25.49
C LEU A 308 44.24 -28.14 -24.02
N PRO A 309 44.63 -27.00 -23.41
CA PRO A 309 45.07 -26.96 -22.03
C PRO A 309 43.92 -27.36 -21.11
N GLU A 310 44.24 -28.21 -20.14
CA GLU A 310 43.34 -28.71 -19.10
C GLU A 310 42.95 -27.54 -18.18
N TRP A 311 41.94 -26.76 -18.59
CA TRP A 311 41.29 -25.76 -17.75
C TRP A 311 40.24 -26.47 -16.89
N GLN A 312 40.63 -26.84 -15.68
CA GLN A 312 39.68 -27.22 -14.63
C GLN A 312 39.05 -25.95 -14.05
N PHE A 313 37.83 -25.63 -14.49
CA PHE A 313 36.93 -24.74 -13.75
C PHE A 313 35.95 -25.57 -12.91
N PRO A 314 35.72 -25.22 -11.62
CA PRO A 314 34.70 -25.85 -10.80
C PRO A 314 33.32 -25.25 -11.11
N GLY A 315 32.36 -26.11 -11.39
CA GLY A 315 30.94 -25.75 -11.55
C GLY A 315 30.42 -26.15 -12.93
N ASP A 316 29.51 -27.12 -12.95
CA ASP A 316 28.73 -27.51 -14.11
C ASP A 316 27.95 -26.29 -14.66
N TYR A 317 28.52 -25.57 -15.62
CA TYR A 317 27.75 -24.65 -16.43
C TYR A 317 26.94 -25.46 -17.44
N VAL A 318 25.62 -25.31 -17.32
CA VAL A 318 24.58 -25.71 -18.29
C VAL A 318 25.13 -25.57 -19.71
N ARG A 319 25.11 -26.66 -20.48
CA ARG A 319 25.71 -26.65 -21.81
C ARG A 319 24.97 -25.61 -22.65
N ARG A 320 25.69 -24.95 -23.54
CA ARG A 320 25.10 -24.02 -24.52
C ARG A 320 23.92 -24.64 -25.28
N SER A 321 23.98 -25.93 -25.59
CA SER A 321 22.86 -26.68 -26.18
C SER A 321 21.61 -26.69 -25.30
N ASP A 322 21.80 -26.69 -23.99
CA ASP A 322 20.73 -26.80 -23.00
C ASP A 322 20.12 -25.41 -22.74
N LEU A 323 20.95 -24.35 -22.74
CA LEU A 323 20.49 -22.95 -22.73
C LEU A 323 19.81 -22.54 -24.04
N GLU A 324 20.32 -22.98 -25.19
CA GLU A 324 19.67 -22.76 -26.51
C GLU A 324 18.40 -23.60 -26.64
N ALA A 325 18.38 -24.83 -26.10
CA ALA A 325 17.17 -25.63 -26.03
C ALA A 325 16.14 -24.99 -25.09
N ALA A 326 16.55 -24.47 -23.93
CA ALA A 326 15.69 -23.75 -23.00
C ALA A 326 15.16 -22.44 -23.59
N ALA A 327 16.00 -21.63 -24.23
CA ALA A 327 15.56 -20.39 -24.88
C ALA A 327 14.66 -20.66 -26.11
N ALA A 328 14.94 -21.71 -26.89
CA ALA A 328 14.07 -22.13 -27.98
C ALA A 328 12.75 -22.75 -27.46
N HIS A 329 12.77 -23.36 -26.28
CA HIS A 329 11.59 -23.86 -25.61
C HIS A 329 10.72 -22.69 -25.12
N VAL A 330 11.29 -21.76 -24.36
CA VAL A 330 10.62 -20.54 -23.87
C VAL A 330 10.07 -19.70 -25.02
N ASN A 331 10.81 -19.50 -26.11
CA ASN A 331 10.29 -18.76 -27.28
C ASN A 331 9.17 -19.50 -28.02
N ARG A 332 9.20 -20.84 -28.03
CA ARG A 332 8.08 -21.63 -28.60
C ARG A 332 6.86 -21.58 -27.68
N GLU A 333 7.06 -21.57 -26.37
CA GLU A 333 5.99 -21.43 -25.39
C GLU A 333 5.38 -20.04 -25.44
N LEU A 334 6.17 -18.97 -25.50
CA LEU A 334 5.68 -17.60 -25.70
C LEU A 334 4.91 -17.44 -27.01
N ALA A 335 5.39 -18.03 -28.12
CA ALA A 335 4.66 -18.00 -29.39
C ALA A 335 3.39 -18.85 -29.35
N ALA A 336 3.38 -19.99 -28.66
CA ALA A 336 2.18 -20.80 -28.44
C ALA A 336 1.17 -20.05 -27.55
N LEU A 337 1.63 -19.45 -26.46
CA LEU A 337 0.88 -18.62 -25.53
C LEU A 337 0.18 -17.48 -26.27
N SER A 338 0.92 -16.70 -27.03
CA SER A 338 0.39 -15.59 -27.84
C SER A 338 -0.68 -16.07 -28.83
N ASN A 339 -0.47 -17.22 -29.46
CA ASN A 339 -1.43 -17.81 -30.39
C ASN A 339 -2.72 -18.29 -29.71
N ARG A 340 -2.67 -18.88 -28.50
CA ARG A 340 -3.92 -19.25 -27.81
C ARG A 340 -4.55 -18.19 -26.95
N VAL A 341 -3.82 -17.16 -26.53
CA VAL A 341 -4.44 -15.92 -26.06
C VAL A 341 -5.24 -15.29 -27.21
N SER A 342 -4.67 -15.23 -28.42
CA SER A 342 -5.40 -14.80 -29.64
C SER A 342 -6.61 -15.68 -29.94
N ALA A 343 -6.48 -17.01 -29.82
CA ALA A 343 -7.60 -17.92 -30.02
C ALA A 343 -8.69 -17.81 -28.93
N LEU A 344 -8.31 -17.53 -27.69
CA LEU A 344 -9.22 -17.33 -26.56
C LEU A 344 -10.00 -16.02 -26.69
N GLU A 345 -9.38 -14.95 -27.19
CA GLU A 345 -10.12 -13.71 -27.49
C GLU A 345 -11.13 -13.90 -28.62
N VAL A 346 -10.77 -14.63 -29.68
CA VAL A 346 -11.72 -14.97 -30.75
C VAL A 346 -12.86 -15.84 -30.20
N ALA A 347 -12.56 -16.77 -29.29
CA ALA A 347 -13.57 -17.59 -28.63
C ALA A 347 -14.46 -16.80 -27.65
N ALA A 348 -13.89 -15.86 -26.90
CA ALA A 348 -14.63 -14.98 -25.99
C ALA A 348 -15.56 -14.04 -26.76
N THR A 349 -15.08 -13.51 -27.90
CA THR A 349 -15.92 -12.72 -28.82
C THR A 349 -17.05 -13.58 -29.39
N GLY A 350 -16.76 -14.81 -29.81
CA GLY A 350 -17.78 -15.76 -30.27
C GLY A 350 -18.79 -16.18 -29.20
N LEU A 351 -18.39 -16.25 -27.93
CA LEU A 351 -19.28 -16.51 -26.79
C LEU A 351 -20.19 -15.30 -26.50
N ALA A 352 -19.66 -14.08 -26.61
CA ALA A 352 -20.46 -12.86 -26.49
C ALA A 352 -21.50 -12.76 -27.62
N ASP A 353 -21.11 -13.11 -28.85
CA ASP A 353 -22.03 -13.17 -30.00
C ASP A 353 -23.10 -14.27 -29.80
N LEU A 354 -22.72 -15.45 -29.29
CA LEU A 354 -23.65 -16.54 -28.98
C LEU A 354 -24.61 -16.18 -27.83
N GLU A 355 -24.13 -15.50 -26.80
CA GLU A 355 -24.96 -14.98 -25.72
C GLU A 355 -25.96 -13.94 -26.24
N GLN A 356 -25.53 -13.08 -27.17
CA GLN A 356 -26.38 -12.10 -27.82
C GLN A 356 -27.39 -12.77 -28.78
N GLU A 357 -27.02 -13.82 -29.50
CA GLU A 357 -27.94 -14.65 -30.29
C GLU A 357 -28.94 -15.41 -29.41
N LEU A 358 -28.53 -15.94 -28.25
CA LEU A 358 -29.43 -16.58 -27.29
C LEU A 358 -30.40 -15.56 -26.68
N ARG A 359 -29.92 -14.38 -26.28
CA ARG A 359 -30.77 -13.30 -25.77
C ARG A 359 -31.78 -12.83 -26.81
N THR A 360 -31.38 -12.71 -28.08
CA THR A 360 -32.26 -12.24 -29.16
C THR A 360 -33.15 -13.34 -29.74
N GLY A 361 -32.70 -14.60 -29.73
CA GLY A 361 -33.43 -15.79 -30.17
C GLY A 361 -34.51 -16.21 -29.19
N VAL A 362 -34.24 -16.15 -27.88
CA VAL A 362 -35.26 -16.36 -26.81
C VAL A 362 -36.37 -15.30 -26.89
N LEU A 363 -36.07 -14.09 -27.37
CA LEU A 363 -37.06 -13.04 -27.60
C LEU A 363 -37.83 -13.16 -28.93
N ARG A 364 -37.38 -13.98 -29.88
CA ARG A 364 -38.03 -14.16 -31.20
C ARG A 364 -38.74 -15.51 -31.38
N GLY A 365 -38.61 -16.43 -30.42
CA GLY A 365 -38.93 -17.85 -30.64
C GLY A 365 -39.91 -18.53 -29.68
N LEU A 366 -40.74 -17.79 -28.92
CA LEU A 366 -41.90 -18.40 -28.25
C LEU A 366 -43.17 -18.16 -29.08
N PRO A 367 -43.58 -19.11 -29.94
CA PRO A 367 -44.91 -19.04 -30.54
C PRO A 367 -45.94 -19.14 -29.41
N ALA A 368 -46.79 -18.12 -29.30
CA ALA A 368 -47.99 -18.18 -28.47
C ALA A 368 -48.84 -19.37 -28.95
N VAL A 369 -48.90 -20.44 -28.16
CA VAL A 369 -49.74 -21.61 -28.42
C VAL A 369 -51.21 -21.19 -28.31
N PRO A 370 -52.00 -21.19 -29.39
CA PRO A 370 -53.44 -21.10 -29.28
C PRO A 370 -53.98 -22.51 -29.00
N LEU A 371 -54.54 -22.70 -27.80
CA LEU A 371 -55.41 -23.83 -27.51
C LEU A 371 -56.72 -23.64 -28.29
N ALA A 372 -56.88 -24.33 -29.43
CA ALA A 372 -58.19 -24.67 -29.96
C ALA A 372 -58.14 -25.86 -30.92
N ALA A 373 -59.09 -26.78 -30.66
CA ALA A 373 -59.64 -27.79 -31.55
C ALA A 373 -59.70 -27.37 -33.03
N ASP A 374 -59.46 -28.28 -33.97
CA ASP A 374 -60.47 -29.21 -34.47
C ASP A 374 -59.88 -30.06 -35.61
N SER A 375 -60.43 -31.25 -35.78
CA SER A 375 -60.17 -32.14 -36.90
C SER A 375 -60.78 -31.62 -38.20
N ALA A 376 -60.09 -31.80 -39.33
CA ALA A 376 -60.58 -32.60 -40.47
C ALA A 376 -59.92 -32.19 -41.80
N ASP A 377 -59.62 -33.23 -42.58
CA ASP A 377 -59.74 -33.30 -44.03
C ASP A 377 -58.70 -32.55 -44.88
N ARG A 378 -57.84 -33.34 -45.55
CA ARG A 378 -57.67 -33.27 -47.01
C ARG A 378 -56.80 -34.40 -47.54
N THR A 379 -57.48 -35.41 -48.05
CA THR A 379 -57.01 -36.29 -49.12
C THR A 379 -56.96 -35.54 -50.47
N GLY A 380 -55.87 -35.74 -51.21
CA GLY A 380 -55.89 -35.84 -52.67
C GLY A 380 -55.34 -34.66 -53.46
N ALA A 381 -54.16 -34.84 -54.07
CA ALA A 381 -53.97 -34.76 -55.53
C ALA A 381 -52.51 -35.03 -55.92
N LEU A 382 -52.28 -36.24 -56.42
CA LEU A 382 -51.13 -36.64 -57.24
C LEU A 382 -51.29 -36.05 -58.65
N ALA A 383 -50.30 -35.30 -59.15
CA ALA A 383 -49.91 -35.25 -60.57
C ALA A 383 -48.73 -34.29 -60.82
N ALA A 384 -47.48 -34.73 -60.57
CA ALA A 384 -46.26 -34.22 -61.22
C ALA A 384 -45.00 -35.09 -60.96
N THR A 385 -45.14 -36.38 -60.66
CA THR A 385 -44.03 -37.23 -60.22
C THR A 385 -43.34 -37.93 -61.39
N ARG A 386 -42.42 -37.23 -62.05
CA ARG A 386 -41.23 -37.86 -62.67
C ARG A 386 -40.07 -36.91 -62.97
N ALA A 387 -40.32 -35.60 -63.02
CA ALA A 387 -39.25 -34.59 -63.06
C ALA A 387 -38.78 -34.15 -61.65
N ASP A 388 -39.60 -34.36 -60.61
CA ASP A 388 -39.24 -34.03 -59.22
C ASP A 388 -38.52 -35.15 -58.47
N ALA A 389 -38.57 -36.40 -58.95
CA ALA A 389 -37.89 -37.52 -58.30
C ALA A 389 -36.36 -37.47 -58.46
N THR A 390 -35.86 -37.04 -59.63
CA THR A 390 -34.42 -36.79 -59.85
C THR A 390 -33.94 -35.50 -59.18
N ARG A 391 -34.83 -34.54 -58.92
CA ARG A 391 -34.52 -33.32 -58.15
C ARG A 391 -34.50 -33.59 -56.63
N ALA A 392 -35.32 -34.53 -56.16
CA ALA A 392 -35.37 -34.98 -54.76
C ALA A 392 -34.19 -35.89 -54.36
N ASP A 393 -33.63 -36.69 -55.29
CA ASP A 393 -32.42 -37.48 -55.02
C ASP A 393 -31.15 -36.63 -55.04
N ALA A 394 -31.04 -35.65 -55.95
CA ALA A 394 -29.92 -34.70 -55.95
C ALA A 394 -29.89 -33.82 -54.69
N THR A 395 -31.07 -33.40 -54.19
CA THR A 395 -31.16 -32.63 -52.93
C THR A 395 -30.88 -33.47 -51.68
N ARG A 396 -31.07 -34.80 -51.72
CA ARG A 396 -30.67 -35.70 -50.62
C ARG A 396 -29.17 -35.95 -50.58
N GLU A 397 -28.52 -36.09 -51.73
CA GLU A 397 -27.06 -36.23 -51.79
C GLU A 397 -26.34 -34.93 -51.39
N ASP A 398 -26.89 -33.76 -51.74
CA ASP A 398 -26.35 -32.47 -51.27
C ASP A 398 -26.57 -32.27 -49.76
N ALA A 399 -27.76 -32.58 -49.22
CA ALA A 399 -28.03 -32.48 -47.79
C ALA A 399 -27.15 -33.41 -46.94
N THR A 400 -26.89 -34.64 -47.40
CA THR A 400 -26.00 -35.57 -46.70
C THR A 400 -24.53 -35.18 -46.77
N ARG A 401 -24.12 -34.46 -47.83
CA ARG A 401 -22.77 -33.91 -47.95
C ARG A 401 -22.58 -32.69 -47.05
N GLU A 402 -23.60 -31.84 -46.95
CA GLU A 402 -23.63 -30.69 -46.04
C GLU A 402 -23.60 -31.14 -44.57
N ASP A 403 -24.45 -32.10 -44.19
CA ASP A 403 -24.45 -32.69 -42.84
C ASP A 403 -23.10 -33.34 -42.48
N ALA A 404 -22.43 -33.97 -43.46
CA ALA A 404 -21.11 -34.57 -43.25
C ALA A 404 -20.00 -33.51 -43.10
N GLN A 405 -20.06 -32.41 -43.85
CA GLN A 405 -19.13 -31.28 -43.71
C GLN A 405 -19.31 -30.58 -42.36
N ASP A 406 -20.56 -30.40 -41.93
CA ASP A 406 -20.91 -29.87 -40.62
C ASP A 406 -20.40 -30.76 -39.48
N ALA A 407 -20.53 -32.08 -39.60
CA ALA A 407 -20.04 -33.02 -38.60
C ALA A 407 -18.50 -32.97 -38.48
N VAL A 408 -17.79 -32.85 -39.60
CA VAL A 408 -16.33 -32.70 -39.61
C VAL A 408 -15.92 -31.36 -38.99
N ALA A 409 -16.58 -30.26 -39.34
CA ALA A 409 -16.31 -28.95 -38.76
C ALA A 409 -16.53 -28.93 -37.23
N ARG A 410 -17.60 -29.57 -36.74
CA ARG A 410 -17.86 -29.70 -35.29
C ARG A 410 -16.81 -30.55 -34.59
N ALA A 411 -16.32 -31.62 -35.22
CA ALA A 411 -15.26 -32.45 -34.66
C ALA A 411 -13.92 -31.69 -34.58
N GLU A 412 -13.55 -30.95 -35.63
CA GLU A 412 -12.35 -30.10 -35.64
C GLU A 412 -12.43 -28.97 -34.59
N GLN A 413 -13.62 -28.38 -34.42
CA GLN A 413 -13.86 -27.37 -33.39
C GLN A 413 -13.75 -27.96 -31.98
N ALA A 414 -14.28 -29.17 -31.75
CA ALA A 414 -14.16 -29.87 -30.47
C ALA A 414 -12.69 -30.19 -30.14
N ASP A 415 -11.90 -30.66 -31.11
CA ASP A 415 -10.46 -30.93 -30.94
C ASP A 415 -9.63 -29.66 -30.69
N ARG A 416 -10.04 -28.54 -31.29
CA ARG A 416 -9.41 -27.23 -31.03
C ARG A 416 -9.74 -26.75 -29.60
N LEU A 417 -10.98 -26.88 -29.16
CA LEU A 417 -11.39 -26.54 -27.79
C LEU A 417 -10.68 -27.41 -26.75
N ALA A 418 -10.59 -28.72 -26.98
CA ALA A 418 -9.88 -29.64 -26.08
C ALA A 418 -8.40 -29.26 -25.93
N ARG A 419 -7.74 -28.86 -27.03
CA ARG A 419 -6.36 -28.35 -26.99
C ARG A 419 -6.24 -27.07 -26.16
N ILE A 420 -7.10 -26.09 -26.40
CA ILE A 420 -7.08 -24.81 -25.66
C ILE A 420 -7.31 -25.05 -24.16
N VAL A 421 -8.23 -25.94 -23.78
CA VAL A 421 -8.52 -26.29 -22.38
C VAL A 421 -7.31 -26.96 -21.72
N ALA A 422 -6.68 -27.93 -22.38
CA ALA A 422 -5.48 -28.58 -21.84
C ALA A 422 -4.35 -27.58 -21.62
N GLU A 423 -4.13 -26.73 -22.62
CA GLU A 423 -3.08 -25.73 -22.54
C GLU A 423 -3.38 -24.71 -21.42
N LEU A 424 -4.65 -24.35 -21.19
CA LEU A 424 -5.06 -23.42 -20.12
C LEU A 424 -4.74 -24.00 -18.74
N ALA A 425 -5.02 -25.30 -18.55
CA ALA A 425 -4.66 -26.00 -17.34
C ALA A 425 -3.14 -25.98 -17.09
N ASP A 426 -2.31 -26.10 -18.14
CA ASP A 426 -0.85 -26.02 -18.01
C ASP A 426 -0.37 -24.62 -17.57
N LEU A 427 -0.97 -23.55 -18.10
CA LEU A 427 -0.64 -22.18 -17.66
C LEU A 427 -1.11 -21.85 -16.26
N GLU A 428 -2.28 -22.35 -15.88
CA GLU A 428 -2.77 -22.20 -14.50
C GLU A 428 -1.83 -22.88 -13.52
N ALA A 429 -1.27 -24.04 -13.90
CA ALA A 429 -0.24 -24.73 -13.11
C ALA A 429 1.08 -23.93 -13.04
N GLU A 430 1.57 -23.39 -14.15
CA GLU A 430 2.80 -22.56 -14.17
C GLU A 430 2.63 -21.27 -13.35
N MET A 431 1.50 -20.58 -13.49
CA MET A 431 1.18 -19.41 -12.68
C MET A 431 1.08 -19.74 -11.18
N ALA A 432 0.54 -20.91 -10.83
CA ALA A 432 0.50 -21.37 -9.45
C ALA A 432 1.92 -21.63 -8.90
N GLU A 433 2.82 -22.21 -9.71
CA GLU A 433 4.22 -22.41 -9.36
C GLU A 433 4.98 -21.09 -9.17
N LEU A 434 4.86 -20.14 -10.10
CA LEU A 434 5.49 -18.83 -9.99
C LEU A 434 4.98 -18.04 -8.78
N ARG A 435 3.68 -18.14 -8.46
CA ARG A 435 3.12 -17.54 -7.23
C ARG A 435 3.71 -18.18 -5.98
N ALA A 436 3.88 -19.50 -5.96
CA ALA A 436 4.50 -20.21 -4.83
C ALA A 436 6.00 -19.85 -4.69
N GLU A 437 6.73 -19.71 -5.80
CA GLU A 437 8.13 -19.28 -5.79
C GLU A 437 8.25 -17.83 -5.29
N LYS A 438 7.41 -16.92 -5.79
CA LYS A 438 7.35 -15.53 -5.32
C LYS A 438 7.09 -15.48 -3.81
N GLN A 439 6.08 -16.21 -3.33
CA GLN A 439 5.75 -16.26 -1.90
C GLN A 439 6.93 -16.80 -1.07
N THR A 440 7.62 -17.82 -1.57
CA THR A 440 8.82 -18.37 -0.92
C THR A 440 9.96 -17.35 -0.87
N LEU A 441 10.16 -16.59 -1.94
CA LEU A 441 11.16 -15.52 -1.99
C LEU A 441 10.83 -14.39 -1.02
N GLU A 442 9.58 -13.94 -0.99
CA GLU A 442 9.09 -12.91 -0.06
C GLU A 442 9.27 -13.36 1.39
N GLN A 443 8.89 -14.60 1.73
CA GLN A 443 9.11 -15.17 3.05
C GLN A 443 10.59 -15.26 3.41
N ARG A 444 11.46 -15.62 2.44
CA ARG A 444 12.91 -15.66 2.65
C ARG A 444 13.47 -14.27 2.93
N VAL A 445 13.08 -13.27 2.14
CA VAL A 445 13.52 -11.87 2.32
C VAL A 445 13.01 -11.31 3.65
N LEU A 446 11.73 -11.53 3.99
CA LEU A 446 11.17 -11.13 5.27
C LEU A 446 11.89 -11.80 6.43
N SER A 447 12.13 -13.12 6.34
CA SER A 447 12.88 -13.85 7.36
C SER A 447 14.31 -13.33 7.50
N GLU A 448 14.97 -12.98 6.39
CA GLU A 448 16.31 -12.41 6.41
C GLU A 448 16.34 -11.02 7.04
N ILE A 449 15.36 -10.16 6.73
CA ILE A 449 15.20 -8.83 7.35
C ILE A 449 14.92 -8.98 8.85
N LEU A 450 14.03 -9.89 9.24
CA LEU A 450 13.69 -10.10 10.66
C LEU A 450 14.86 -10.67 11.46
N ASN A 451 15.66 -11.56 10.86
CA ASN A 451 16.76 -12.23 11.55
C ASN A 451 18.05 -11.39 11.56
N ASN A 452 18.36 -10.68 10.48
CA ASN A 452 19.63 -9.99 10.30
C ASN A 452 19.52 -8.46 10.33
N GLY A 453 18.31 -7.91 10.25
CA GLY A 453 18.09 -6.48 10.03
C GLY A 453 18.27 -6.08 8.56
N LEU A 454 17.50 -5.08 8.13
CA LEU A 454 17.57 -4.48 6.81
C LEU A 454 18.97 -3.90 6.56
N VAL A 455 19.59 -3.28 7.56
CA VAL A 455 20.90 -2.64 7.40
C VAL A 455 21.97 -3.66 6.99
N GLN A 456 21.95 -4.87 7.55
CA GLN A 456 22.91 -5.91 7.18
C GLN A 456 22.69 -6.43 5.77
N LEU A 457 21.43 -6.63 5.37
CA LEU A 457 21.07 -7.05 4.02
C LEU A 457 21.53 -6.01 2.99
N MET A 458 21.23 -4.73 3.24
CA MET A 458 21.59 -3.62 2.35
C MET A 458 23.09 -3.36 2.32
N ARG A 459 23.81 -3.59 3.43
CA ARG A 459 25.27 -3.43 3.49
C ARG A 459 26.00 -4.29 2.45
N ALA A 460 25.48 -5.48 2.13
CA ALA A 460 26.06 -6.35 1.10
C ALA A 460 25.89 -5.78 -0.32
N GLN A 461 24.85 -4.99 -0.55
CA GLN A 461 24.54 -4.36 -1.84
C GLN A 461 25.23 -3.00 -2.02
N LEU A 462 25.44 -2.27 -0.92
CA LEU A 462 26.09 -0.96 -0.92
C LEU A 462 27.62 -1.11 -0.92
N THR A 463 28.18 -1.53 -2.05
CA THR A 463 29.61 -1.87 -2.17
C THR A 463 30.51 -0.69 -2.51
N ARG A 464 29.97 0.41 -3.06
CA ARG A 464 30.77 1.56 -3.47
C ARG A 464 31.05 2.46 -2.29
N GLN A 465 32.28 2.40 -1.79
CA GLN A 465 32.73 3.28 -0.71
C GLN A 465 33.10 4.67 -1.25
N THR A 466 32.29 5.68 -0.90
CA THR A 466 32.51 7.08 -1.31
C THR A 466 33.40 7.82 -0.32
N VAL A 467 33.36 7.43 0.95
CA VAL A 467 34.16 8.03 2.03
C VAL A 467 34.68 6.96 2.98
N ALA A 468 35.93 7.14 3.43
CA ALA A 468 36.53 6.38 4.53
C ALA A 468 37.39 7.31 5.41
N GLY A 469 37.29 7.13 6.73
CA GLY A 469 38.07 7.86 7.71
C GLY A 469 37.70 9.34 7.84
N PHE A 470 38.57 10.10 8.52
CA PHE A 470 38.29 11.48 8.94
C PHE A 470 39.16 12.56 8.27
N THR A 471 40.04 12.20 7.33
CA THR A 471 41.10 13.09 6.79
C THR A 471 40.61 14.44 6.25
N SER A 472 39.38 14.54 5.75
CA SER A 472 38.85 15.78 5.16
C SER A 472 37.78 16.46 6.00
N PHE A 473 37.59 16.03 7.24
CA PHE A 473 36.67 16.68 8.16
C PHE A 473 37.29 17.97 8.72
N LYS A 474 36.44 18.98 8.95
CA LYS A 474 36.83 20.29 9.47
C LYS A 474 35.99 20.63 10.70
N ALA A 475 36.63 21.18 11.72
CA ALA A 475 35.95 21.61 12.93
C ALA A 475 35.18 22.90 12.66
N ASP A 476 33.86 22.85 12.84
CA ASP A 476 32.98 24.03 12.76
C ASP A 476 32.79 24.65 14.15
N THR A 477 32.58 23.81 15.17
CA THR A 477 32.46 24.21 16.58
C THR A 477 33.07 23.16 17.52
N GLY A 478 33.55 23.61 18.68
CA GLY A 478 34.25 22.77 19.66
C GLY A 478 35.74 22.56 19.33
N ALA A 479 36.46 21.93 20.25
CA ALA A 479 37.86 21.55 20.04
C ALA A 479 37.95 20.09 19.59
N TRP A 480 38.55 19.84 18.42
CA TRP A 480 38.66 18.52 17.82
C TRP A 480 40.11 18.15 17.53
N THR A 481 40.47 16.90 17.83
CA THR A 481 41.70 16.26 17.35
C THR A 481 41.33 15.25 16.29
N VAL A 482 41.81 15.42 15.07
CA VAL A 482 41.44 14.59 13.91
C VAL A 482 42.66 13.91 13.32
N THR A 483 42.56 12.60 13.13
CA THR A 483 43.51 11.73 12.43
C THR A 483 42.75 10.93 11.37
N PRO A 484 43.41 10.27 10.41
CA PRO A 484 42.69 9.47 9.40
C PRO A 484 41.75 8.42 9.99
N ALA A 485 42.12 7.79 11.11
CA ALA A 485 41.35 6.69 11.72
C ALA A 485 40.44 7.12 12.89
N ARG A 486 40.58 8.35 13.39
CA ARG A 486 39.88 8.80 14.61
C ARG A 486 39.63 10.30 14.63
N ALA A 487 38.46 10.70 15.11
CA ALA A 487 38.17 12.06 15.52
C ALA A 487 37.76 12.09 17.00
N THR A 488 38.34 13.00 17.79
CA THR A 488 38.04 13.15 19.22
C THR A 488 37.70 14.59 19.52
N GLN A 489 36.50 14.80 20.07
CA GLN A 489 36.12 16.08 20.65
C GLN A 489 36.69 16.15 22.07
N THR A 490 37.45 17.22 22.37
CA THR A 490 38.18 17.36 23.64
C THR A 490 37.63 18.42 24.60
N ASP A 491 36.72 19.27 24.13
CA ASP A 491 36.11 20.35 24.93
C ASP A 491 34.82 19.89 25.62
N ARG A 492 34.95 19.57 26.91
CA ARG A 492 33.85 19.16 27.79
C ARG A 492 32.71 20.19 27.90
N SER A 493 32.98 21.47 27.63
CA SER A 493 31.99 22.55 27.73
C SER A 493 31.22 22.82 26.43
N ALA A 494 31.54 22.12 25.35
CA ALA A 494 30.85 22.30 24.08
C ALA A 494 29.53 21.51 24.04
N PHE A 495 28.40 22.23 23.97
CA PHE A 495 27.07 21.62 23.95
C PHE A 495 26.56 21.26 22.54
N PHE A 496 27.26 21.71 21.50
CA PHE A 496 26.86 21.55 20.09
C PHE A 496 28.10 21.51 19.20
N ALA A 497 29.12 20.74 19.60
CA ALA A 497 30.32 20.59 18.80
C ALA A 497 29.99 19.94 17.44
N LYS A 498 30.68 20.39 16.39
CA LYS A 498 30.46 19.97 15.00
C LYS A 498 31.80 19.73 14.33
N LEU A 499 31.90 18.56 13.71
CA LEU A 499 32.99 18.22 12.80
C LEU A 499 32.37 17.83 11.46
N SER A 500 32.48 18.72 10.46
CA SER A 500 31.74 18.62 9.19
C SER A 500 32.63 18.25 8.02
N ARG A 501 32.01 17.75 6.95
CA ARG A 501 32.64 17.46 5.67
C ARG A 501 31.62 17.70 4.55
N THR A 502 32.08 18.33 3.47
CA THR A 502 31.32 18.36 2.21
C THR A 502 31.25 16.96 1.61
N LEU A 503 30.03 16.49 1.41
CA LEU A 503 29.71 15.21 0.81
C LEU A 503 28.36 15.36 0.08
N PRO A 504 28.38 15.50 -1.25
CA PRO A 504 27.16 15.48 -2.04
C PRO A 504 26.43 14.15 -1.82
N GLN A 505 25.17 14.26 -1.43
CA GLN A 505 24.23 13.19 -1.14
C GLN A 505 23.06 13.39 -2.09
N ALA A 506 22.70 12.33 -2.81
CA ALA A 506 21.68 12.35 -3.84
C ALA A 506 20.63 11.27 -3.54
N GLU A 507 19.75 11.00 -4.50
CA GLU A 507 18.55 10.17 -4.37
C GLU A 507 18.83 8.67 -4.07
N HIS A 508 20.09 8.24 -4.13
CA HIS A 508 20.45 6.83 -3.93
C HIS A 508 20.50 6.43 -2.44
N PRO A 509 20.11 5.19 -2.11
CA PRO A 509 20.34 4.64 -0.79
C PRO A 509 21.79 4.79 -0.35
N THR A 510 21.98 5.36 0.84
CA THR A 510 23.30 5.67 1.37
C THR A 510 23.43 5.14 2.80
N LEU A 511 24.47 4.34 3.03
CA LEU A 511 24.81 3.79 4.34
C LEU A 511 25.98 4.56 4.94
N TYR A 512 25.72 5.19 6.09
CA TYR A 512 26.72 5.80 6.95
C TYR A 512 27.05 4.82 8.08
N SER A 513 28.33 4.54 8.28
CA SER A 513 28.75 3.65 9.36
C SER A 513 29.89 4.27 10.15
N PHE A 514 29.82 4.21 11.48
CA PHE A 514 30.88 4.70 12.36
C PHE A 514 30.78 4.06 13.74
N THR A 515 31.87 4.07 14.47
CA THR A 515 31.89 3.67 15.88
C THR A 515 32.07 4.90 16.75
N ALA A 516 31.22 5.10 17.75
CA ALA A 516 31.29 6.28 18.62
C ALA A 516 31.00 5.97 20.09
N ARG A 517 31.56 6.80 20.97
CA ARG A 517 31.28 6.80 22.42
C ARG A 517 31.41 8.18 23.03
N SER A 518 30.63 8.46 24.06
CA SER A 518 30.84 9.61 24.94
C SER A 518 31.98 9.31 25.92
N LEU A 519 32.78 10.33 26.21
CA LEU A 519 33.89 10.25 27.18
C LEU A 519 33.55 10.92 28.51
N ASP A 520 32.30 11.37 28.67
CA ASP A 520 31.79 12.10 29.82
C ASP A 520 30.59 11.38 30.46
N ASP A 521 30.27 11.80 31.69
CA ASP A 521 29.11 11.33 32.44
C ASP A 521 27.98 12.36 32.51
N GLY A 522 26.76 11.91 32.82
CA GLY A 522 25.60 12.78 33.02
C GLY A 522 24.91 13.12 31.70
N TRP A 523 24.70 14.41 31.43
CA TRP A 523 24.06 14.91 30.20
C TRP A 523 25.07 14.93 29.06
N VAL A 524 24.99 13.93 28.19
CA VAL A 524 25.94 13.69 27.10
C VAL A 524 25.22 13.21 25.86
N GLY A 525 25.84 13.38 24.71
CA GLY A 525 25.29 12.88 23.46
C GLY A 525 26.26 12.96 22.29
N LEU A 526 25.99 12.17 21.27
CA LEU A 526 26.78 12.07 20.05
C LEU A 526 25.88 11.65 18.88
N GLY A 527 26.31 11.93 17.66
CA GLY A 527 25.51 11.53 16.51
C GLY A 527 26.04 12.02 15.17
N LEU A 528 25.20 11.86 14.15
CA LEU A 528 25.48 12.22 12.76
C LEU A 528 24.35 13.09 12.21
N HIS A 529 24.73 14.26 11.72
CA HIS A 529 23.91 15.09 10.85
C HIS A 529 24.20 14.69 9.39
N LEU A 530 23.17 14.33 8.63
CA LEU A 530 23.24 13.88 7.24
C LEU A 530 22.22 14.61 6.36
N PHE A 531 22.46 14.55 5.05
CA PHE A 531 21.69 15.28 4.04
C PHE A 531 21.53 16.77 4.40
N VAL A 532 22.62 17.37 4.86
CA VAL A 532 22.64 18.77 5.27
C VAL A 532 22.77 19.67 4.04
N ASP A 533 21.87 20.63 3.89
CA ASP A 533 21.96 21.70 2.89
C ASP A 533 21.66 23.09 3.50
N ASP A 534 21.87 24.17 2.74
CA ASP A 534 21.52 25.54 3.14
C ASP A 534 22.13 26.03 4.47
N VAL A 535 23.34 25.57 4.81
CA VAL A 535 24.05 25.98 6.03
C VAL A 535 24.48 27.46 5.94
N ARG A 536 23.86 28.33 6.73
CA ARG A 536 24.21 29.77 6.81
C ARG A 536 25.06 30.07 8.04
N LEU A 537 24.76 29.41 9.16
CA LEU A 537 25.34 29.61 10.47
C LEU A 537 25.87 28.30 11.04
N ARG A 538 27.15 28.01 10.78
CA ARG A 538 27.84 26.82 11.32
C ARG A 538 27.85 26.74 12.85
N ARG A 539 27.58 27.83 13.56
CA ARG A 539 27.58 27.90 15.04
C ARG A 539 26.23 27.62 15.71
N GLY A 540 25.14 27.50 14.95
CA GLY A 540 23.81 27.28 15.52
C GLY A 540 23.62 25.88 16.14
N TYR A 541 22.49 25.67 16.81
CA TYR A 541 22.14 24.35 17.35
C TYR A 541 21.85 23.34 16.23
N GLY A 542 21.07 23.72 15.22
CA GLY A 542 20.87 22.96 13.99
C GLY A 542 22.05 23.08 13.02
N MET A 543 21.88 22.64 11.78
CA MET A 543 22.87 22.83 10.72
C MET A 543 22.15 22.72 9.39
N GLY A 544 21.70 23.87 8.86
CA GLY A 544 20.92 23.90 7.63
C GLY A 544 19.63 23.06 7.68
N SER A 545 19.12 22.68 6.50
CA SER A 545 18.06 21.68 6.37
C SER A 545 18.70 20.28 6.36
N GLY A 546 18.14 19.30 7.07
CA GLY A 546 18.74 17.96 7.14
C GLY A 546 18.19 17.05 8.24
N LEU A 547 18.90 15.94 8.49
CA LEU A 547 18.54 14.92 9.47
C LEU A 547 19.64 14.72 10.50
N LEU A 548 19.30 14.74 11.79
CA LEU A 548 20.22 14.41 12.87
C LEU A 548 19.79 13.12 13.57
N VAL A 549 20.59 12.08 13.41
CA VAL A 549 20.55 10.88 14.24
C VAL A 549 21.38 11.14 15.49
N TRP A 550 20.75 11.08 16.66
CA TRP A 550 21.34 11.49 17.93
C TRP A 550 21.18 10.42 19.00
N ILE A 551 22.28 10.06 19.65
CA ILE A 551 22.26 9.19 20.83
C ILE A 551 22.59 10.05 22.04
N THR A 552 21.69 10.08 23.02
CA THR A 552 21.80 10.96 24.19
C THR A 552 21.56 10.21 25.48
N ARG A 553 22.09 10.74 26.58
CA ARG A 553 21.72 10.36 27.94
C ARG A 553 21.53 11.63 28.73
N ASP A 554 20.34 11.81 29.32
CA ASP A 554 20.05 12.92 30.23
C ASP A 554 19.32 12.41 31.47
N PRO A 555 20.06 12.02 32.53
CA PRO A 555 19.43 11.43 33.71
C PRO A 555 18.55 12.41 34.49
N ARG A 556 18.76 13.73 34.32
CA ARG A 556 17.96 14.74 35.03
C ARG A 556 16.62 14.94 34.35
N ALA A 557 16.61 15.09 33.03
CA ALA A 557 15.36 15.27 32.29
C ALA A 557 14.55 13.97 32.20
N ARG A 558 15.23 12.83 31.94
CA ARG A 558 14.57 11.53 31.69
C ARG A 558 14.28 10.73 32.95
N ARG A 559 14.92 11.06 34.09
CA ARG A 559 14.84 10.31 35.35
C ARG A 559 15.25 8.82 35.21
N THR A 560 16.07 8.49 34.24
CA THR A 560 16.68 7.16 34.03
C THR A 560 18.15 7.31 33.61
N GLN A 561 18.95 6.24 33.75
CA GLN A 561 20.33 6.20 33.25
C GLN A 561 20.42 5.69 31.79
N ASP A 562 19.28 5.31 31.21
CA ASP A 562 19.22 4.77 29.85
C ASP A 562 19.67 5.80 28.82
N SER A 563 20.18 5.30 27.71
CA SER A 563 20.45 6.13 26.54
C SER A 563 19.23 6.13 25.64
N PHE A 564 19.11 7.18 24.83
CA PHE A 564 18.00 7.39 23.91
C PHE A 564 18.55 7.61 22.51
N LEU A 565 17.99 6.88 21.56
CA LEU A 565 18.11 7.15 20.14
C LEU A 565 17.01 8.13 19.74
N GLU A 566 17.41 9.32 19.32
CA GLU A 566 16.55 10.39 18.88
C GLU A 566 16.81 10.68 17.39
N LEU A 567 15.75 11.00 16.65
CA LEU A 567 15.84 11.53 15.29
C LEU A 567 15.29 12.94 15.30
N TYR A 568 16.06 13.87 14.74
CA TYR A 568 15.62 15.24 14.53
C TYR A 568 15.60 15.57 13.05
N ARG A 569 14.60 16.36 12.67
CA ARG A 569 14.57 17.15 11.45
C ARG A 569 15.17 18.53 11.76
N SER A 570 16.16 18.92 10.97
CA SER A 570 16.70 20.28 10.93
C SER A 570 16.00 21.03 9.80
N ASP A 571 15.35 22.15 10.11
CA ASP A 571 14.76 23.03 9.08
C ASP A 571 15.73 24.16 8.70
N ASP A 572 16.54 24.61 9.65
CA ASP A 572 17.61 25.58 9.46
C ASP A 572 18.72 25.40 10.51
N ASP A 573 19.65 26.35 10.60
CA ASP A 573 20.76 26.31 11.56
C ASP A 573 20.36 26.38 13.05
N VAL A 574 19.08 26.59 13.37
CA VAL A 574 18.55 26.79 14.73
C VAL A 574 17.34 25.89 14.99
N ALA A 575 16.40 25.82 14.05
CA ALA A 575 15.14 25.11 14.15
C ALA A 575 15.34 23.60 13.99
N MET A 576 15.12 22.88 15.09
CA MET A 576 15.25 21.43 15.17
C MET A 576 13.96 20.84 15.75
N GLY A 577 13.28 19.99 14.99
CA GLY A 577 12.11 19.23 15.45
C GLY A 577 12.49 17.79 15.74
N ARG A 578 12.29 17.31 16.97
CA ARG A 578 12.45 15.88 17.28
C ARG A 578 11.26 15.12 16.73
N VAL A 579 11.51 14.12 15.91
CA VAL A 579 10.47 13.30 15.25
C VAL A 579 10.45 11.85 15.76
N LEU A 580 11.54 11.40 16.39
CA LEU A 580 11.61 10.09 17.05
C LEU A 580 12.43 10.18 18.34
N ASP A 581 12.05 9.37 19.32
CA ASP A 581 12.63 9.31 20.66
C ASP A 581 12.40 7.90 21.24
N ALA A 582 13.46 7.08 21.26
CA ALA A 582 13.39 5.69 21.69
C ALA A 582 14.50 5.38 22.70
N ALA A 583 14.15 4.77 23.84
CA ALA A 583 15.16 4.26 24.76
C ALA A 583 15.91 3.07 24.13
N ILE A 584 17.22 3.01 24.33
CA ILE A 584 18.07 1.91 23.88
C ILE A 584 18.82 1.31 25.08
N PRO A 585 19.03 -0.02 25.11
CA PRO A 585 19.73 -0.68 26.21
C PRO A 585 21.23 -0.36 26.22
N GLU A 586 21.82 0.00 25.08
CA GLU A 586 23.23 0.32 24.98
C GLU A 586 23.55 1.68 25.62
N ALA A 587 24.58 1.74 26.47
CA ALA A 587 24.99 3.00 27.07
C ALA A 587 25.79 3.85 26.08
N VAL A 588 25.48 5.14 25.96
CA VAL A 588 26.20 6.09 25.10
C VAL A 588 27.69 6.26 25.46
N GLY A 589 28.11 5.82 26.65
CA GLY A 589 29.52 5.77 27.07
C GLY A 589 30.29 4.55 26.54
N ASP A 590 29.59 3.52 26.09
CA ASP A 590 30.18 2.33 25.47
C ASP A 590 30.54 2.61 24.00
N SER A 591 31.41 1.77 23.44
CA SER A 591 31.79 1.86 22.03
C SER A 591 30.67 1.30 21.14
N LEU A 592 29.82 2.16 20.61
CA LEU A 592 28.66 1.79 19.79
C LEU A 592 29.02 1.78 18.31
N ARG A 593 28.81 0.66 17.62
CA ARG A 593 28.82 0.64 16.15
C ARG A 593 27.46 1.12 15.66
N ILE A 594 27.43 2.25 14.98
CA ILE A 594 26.20 2.89 14.51
C ILE A 594 26.20 2.83 13.00
N ASP A 595 25.11 2.32 12.45
CA ASP A 595 24.85 2.24 11.03
C ASP A 595 23.54 2.97 10.73
N VAL A 596 23.59 3.93 9.80
CA VAL A 596 22.44 4.72 9.38
C VAL A 596 22.26 4.51 7.89
N LEU A 597 21.21 3.79 7.51
CA LEU A 597 20.78 3.65 6.12
C LEU A 597 19.69 4.68 5.85
N TYR A 598 19.93 5.58 4.90
CA TYR A 598 18.90 6.49 4.41
C TYR A 598 18.55 6.15 2.96
N GLU A 599 17.25 6.02 2.70
CA GLU A 599 16.64 5.72 1.41
C GLU A 599 15.81 6.94 1.00
N PRO A 600 16.39 7.92 0.27
CA PRO A 600 15.75 9.21 -0.01
C PRO A 600 14.43 9.05 -0.76
N HIS A 601 14.40 8.19 -1.78
CA HIS A 601 13.22 7.99 -2.61
C HIS A 601 12.02 7.49 -1.78
N SER A 602 12.19 6.39 -1.05
CA SER A 602 11.14 5.85 -0.19
C SER A 602 10.95 6.63 1.12
N GLN A 603 11.80 7.63 1.36
CA GLN A 603 11.85 8.46 2.56
C GLN A 603 11.94 7.63 3.84
N TYR A 604 12.77 6.58 3.84
CA TYR A 604 13.00 5.76 5.04
C TYR A 604 14.40 5.99 5.59
N ILE A 605 14.48 6.07 6.91
CA ILE A 605 15.74 5.99 7.65
C ILE A 605 15.70 4.76 8.56
N THR A 606 16.71 3.90 8.43
CA THR A 606 16.91 2.73 9.29
C THR A 606 18.21 2.91 10.07
N ILE A 607 18.13 2.76 11.39
CA ILE A 607 19.26 2.96 12.30
C ILE A 607 19.51 1.64 13.03
N ALA A 608 20.69 1.09 12.85
CA ALA A 608 21.16 -0.08 13.56
C ALA A 608 22.27 0.29 14.55
N ILE A 609 22.24 -0.34 15.72
CA ILE A 609 23.26 -0.22 16.77
C ILE A 609 23.81 -1.61 17.04
N ASN A 610 25.13 -1.74 16.97
CA ASN A 610 25.86 -3.00 17.11
C ASN A 610 25.36 -4.10 16.15
N GLY A 611 24.86 -3.69 14.99
CA GLY A 611 24.38 -4.58 13.94
C GLY A 611 22.92 -5.00 14.05
N GLU A 612 22.20 -4.56 15.08
CA GLU A 612 20.76 -4.78 15.27
C GLU A 612 19.97 -3.53 14.87
N ASP A 613 18.98 -3.68 13.99
CA ASP A 613 18.06 -2.60 13.61
C ASP A 613 17.24 -2.16 14.82
N LYS A 614 17.42 -0.92 15.28
CA LYS A 614 16.68 -0.36 16.42
C LYS A 614 15.45 0.41 15.98
N VAL A 615 15.54 1.10 14.84
CA VAL A 615 14.50 2.00 14.35
C VAL A 615 14.46 1.93 12.83
N ARG A 616 13.24 1.85 12.27
CA ARG A 616 12.93 2.23 10.89
C ARG A 616 11.83 3.28 10.92
N TYR A 617 12.09 4.45 10.35
CA TYR A 617 11.19 5.60 10.39
C TYR A 617 10.98 6.18 9.00
N ARG A 618 9.72 6.44 8.63
CA ARG A 618 9.39 7.15 7.39
C ARG A 618 9.42 8.65 7.66
N THR A 619 10.29 9.35 6.95
CA THR A 619 10.60 10.74 7.22
C THR A 619 9.49 11.71 6.83
N TRP A 620 8.79 11.55 5.69
CA TRP A 620 7.69 12.45 5.25
C TRP A 620 8.06 13.94 5.06
N PHE A 621 9.34 14.31 5.07
CA PHE A 621 9.76 15.72 4.96
C PHE A 621 10.58 16.07 3.72
N GLY A 622 10.67 15.18 2.71
CA GLY A 622 11.19 15.53 1.38
C GLY A 622 12.66 15.94 1.35
N ILE A 623 13.51 15.25 2.12
CA ILE A 623 14.96 15.50 2.10
C ILE A 623 15.58 14.57 1.06
N ASP A 624 15.55 15.02 -0.19
CA ASP A 624 15.93 14.17 -1.33
C ASP A 624 17.43 14.30 -1.68
N SER A 625 18.08 15.34 -1.18
CA SER A 625 19.52 15.61 -1.39
C SER A 625 20.14 16.43 -0.26
N GLY A 626 21.47 16.49 -0.24
CA GLY A 626 22.22 17.36 0.67
C GLY A 626 23.69 17.45 0.30
N MET A 627 24.40 18.46 0.81
CA MET A 627 25.78 18.77 0.43
C MET A 627 26.81 18.53 1.52
N GLU A 628 26.36 18.36 2.77
CA GLU A 628 27.24 18.17 3.93
C GLU A 628 26.79 17.03 4.84
N ILE A 629 27.76 16.55 5.61
CA ILE A 629 27.55 15.70 6.79
C ILE A 629 28.30 16.31 7.97
N ALA A 630 27.87 16.04 9.19
CA ALA A 630 28.57 16.46 10.39
C ALA A 630 28.47 15.47 11.55
N LEU A 631 29.61 15.13 12.14
CA LEU A 631 29.64 14.46 13.43
C LEU A 631 29.35 15.49 14.52
N ARG A 632 28.54 15.08 15.49
CA ARG A 632 27.99 15.97 16.52
C ARG A 632 28.32 15.42 17.90
N SER A 633 28.66 16.28 18.85
CA SER A 633 28.78 15.88 20.27
C SER A 633 28.32 16.95 21.25
N LEU A 634 27.82 16.46 22.38
CA LEU A 634 27.49 17.18 23.61
C LEU A 634 28.48 16.68 24.67
N GLY A 635 29.46 17.53 24.99
CA GLY A 635 30.66 17.14 25.73
C GLY A 635 31.69 16.40 24.87
N ARG A 636 32.60 15.69 25.54
CA ARG A 636 33.68 14.94 24.90
C ARG A 636 33.15 13.64 24.30
N ALA A 637 33.61 13.34 23.10
CA ALA A 637 33.25 12.13 22.37
C ALA A 637 34.40 11.65 21.49
N GLU A 638 34.41 10.36 21.18
CA GLU A 638 35.34 9.74 20.26
C GLU A 638 34.57 9.06 19.13
N PHE A 639 35.05 9.26 17.89
CA PHE A 639 34.54 8.64 16.67
C PHE A 639 35.67 7.89 15.97
N THR A 640 35.38 6.68 15.49
CA THR A 640 36.29 5.78 14.78
C THR A 640 35.56 5.09 13.62
N ASP A 641 36.32 4.48 12.70
CA ASP A 641 35.80 3.62 11.64
C ASP A 641 34.66 4.22 10.79
N PHE A 642 34.74 5.53 10.51
CA PHE A 642 33.77 6.24 9.69
C PHE A 642 33.87 5.81 8.22
N SER A 643 32.74 5.45 7.61
CA SER A 643 32.64 5.15 6.18
C SER A 643 31.27 5.54 5.64
N VAL A 644 31.22 5.91 4.36
CA VAL A 644 29.97 6.09 3.61
C VAL A 644 30.00 5.18 2.39
N ARG A 645 28.90 4.46 2.18
CA ARG A 645 28.74 3.53 1.05
C ARG A 645 27.42 3.76 0.32
N THR A 646 27.46 3.59 -0.99
CA THR A 646 26.32 3.67 -1.90
C THR A 646 26.26 2.43 -2.78
N MET A 647 25.20 2.33 -3.58
CA MET A 647 25.13 1.37 -4.68
C MET A 647 26.30 1.62 -5.68
N PRO A 648 26.76 0.57 -6.39
CA PRO A 648 27.84 0.64 -7.39
C PRO A 648 27.65 1.71 -8.47
#